data_AF-A0A1S9S1U5-F1
#
_entry.id   AF-A0A1S9S1U5-F1
#
_cell.length_a   1.000
_cell.length_b   1.000
_cell.length_c   1.000
_cell.angle_alpha   90.00
_cell.angle_beta   90.00
_cell.angle_gamma   90.00
#
_symmetry.space_group_name_H-M   'P 1'
#
loop_
_entity.id
_entity.type
_entity.pdbx_description
1 polymer ?
#
loop_
_entity_poly.entity_id
_entity_poly.type
_entity_poly.pdbx_seq_one_letter_code
_entity_poly.pdbx_strand_id
1 'polypeptide(L)'
;MAFGQPLCPPWPAISITLVDTYNKYTQAKKLTFVLQVELLQRLSTIESRLAELSGQPNQNESNNDIPNFSFSEEPSSPLQDTVALQSFPSVRNSPIENSTFPPAPVLRSVIDTYFEHVHNQPYSYFQEISFRQKLDSNALPRCLILAVLSSAVRFSVHEYYAGKTREASETYARESWLSVLADHLTVEDNLNVHVVQTVNMLAVVDYTATDNLSSNAAGRVSSGWLKIGLAARISQDLHLMTEPEAWLPFSEQEERRRAFWSAYLIDKLISCGKSRPLVILDQDCNVQLPCDEETFNRGEWKKTNTLDQLLNWNTQITDNPSGFGLVILMASIFGRCTRYVHQNRKSDEIPPWDTKSDFAGINSSLLLLESYSRLGTQKISEIVQQSHHGNSDIDRQQIGHLIFAHTLYHLCHCLLNHPFLMRLRLKPFGSKAPASFSARALQAGSDHAKQLMDLIRDATESGCRIESSFYAYCIAVAGGIHSLASHLEHQSTARRQSDILHYFNESVESLERLAKLWVHASNMALRLREFHTISHRFASLLDPKCLTEELDPSCEEVCWSMIDYGILGADPQKKPLISKTGFSNLPSPSQWALGTEPLDGDTPRFGGTIPEPMIWSEGKLSARQFEIRFEIMVPKNQLSPWKGVVSGTTAAILANVLVYPLDTVKTRLQVQVHQHRTKHGDEAADHSRMQDAQYTGAVDAVRKILQQDGISGLYSGLESSIAGTASMNFAYFYWSAAARTVYQHVLRYHGIEDFNSIIKEFGLGAVGGALAQLCTNPISVIATRQQTRKACDGQQSMWETMMEIVSSEDGWTGLWRGFKVNLILVINPMITYGVYQWLRGGLVGLKKQVGYLDAFLLGALSKVLATIATHPLIVAKTMLQSKPPPQRRGRPFRGFTEVLVYIVKHEGVLRLYKGLIPQIVKGFVVQGLMMMLKERTETLMLMLLSLHRQHSYRRLALKGLRR
;
A
#
# COMPACT_ATOMS: atom_id res chain seq x y z
N MET A 1 45.33 -6.34 54.61
CA MET A 1 44.65 -7.65 54.45
C MET A 1 43.25 -7.36 53.91
N ALA A 2 42.65 -8.03 52.94
CA ALA A 2 43.01 -9.02 51.92
C ALA A 2 41.75 -9.19 51.03
N PHE A 3 41.94 -9.29 49.70
CA PHE A 3 41.15 -9.97 48.63
C PHE A 3 39.59 -9.91 48.58
N GLY A 4 38.90 -9.87 47.43
CA GLY A 4 39.31 -10.07 46.03
C GLY A 4 38.17 -9.99 44.98
N GLN A 5 38.60 -9.80 43.73
CA GLN A 5 38.06 -10.14 42.38
C GLN A 5 36.58 -9.93 41.95
N PRO A 6 36.34 -9.38 40.73
CA PRO A 6 35.13 -9.61 39.94
C PRO A 6 35.34 -10.66 38.82
N LEU A 7 34.41 -11.60 38.71
CA LEU A 7 34.33 -12.65 37.68
C LEU A 7 33.77 -12.11 36.34
N CYS A 8 34.51 -12.32 35.24
CA CYS A 8 34.02 -12.28 33.86
C CYS A 8 33.47 -13.65 33.42
N PRO A 9 32.43 -13.74 32.57
CA PRO A 9 32.17 -14.91 31.74
C PRO A 9 32.74 -14.74 30.31
N PRO A 10 32.97 -15.83 29.55
CA PRO A 10 33.91 -15.86 28.44
C PRO A 10 33.28 -15.52 27.08
N TRP A 11 34.06 -14.86 26.22
CA TRP A 11 33.72 -14.34 24.89
C TRP A 11 33.91 -15.26 23.64
N PRO A 12 34.21 -16.58 23.69
CA PRO A 12 34.57 -17.30 22.46
C PRO A 12 33.39 -17.76 21.58
N ALA A 13 32.15 -17.84 22.09
CA ALA A 13 31.01 -18.39 21.33
C ALA A 13 30.41 -17.44 20.28
N ILE A 14 30.56 -16.12 20.46
CA ILE A 14 29.96 -15.08 19.60
C ILE A 14 30.81 -14.81 18.35
N SER A 15 32.14 -14.96 18.45
CA SER A 15 33.02 -14.76 17.28
C SER A 15 32.87 -15.87 16.24
N ILE A 16 32.67 -17.11 16.67
CA ILE A 16 32.55 -18.25 15.74
C ILE A 16 31.25 -18.15 14.93
N THR A 17 30.14 -17.74 15.55
CA THR A 17 28.85 -17.54 14.85
C THR A 17 28.85 -16.32 13.93
N LEU A 18 29.52 -15.22 14.30
CA LEU A 18 29.64 -14.04 13.43
C LEU A 18 30.54 -14.30 12.20
N VAL A 19 31.64 -15.03 12.36
CA VAL A 19 32.54 -15.40 11.25
C VAL A 19 31.83 -16.38 10.30
N ASP A 20 31.06 -17.32 10.83
CA ASP A 20 30.34 -18.31 10.01
C ASP A 20 29.16 -17.69 9.25
N THR A 21 28.50 -16.69 9.86
CA THR A 21 27.44 -15.90 9.20
C THR A 21 28.01 -14.93 8.15
N TYR A 22 29.17 -14.33 8.42
CA TYR A 22 29.90 -13.48 7.47
C TYR A 22 30.38 -14.28 6.25
N ASN A 23 30.91 -15.49 6.46
CA ASN A 23 31.34 -16.37 5.37
C ASN A 23 30.18 -16.88 4.51
N LYS A 24 29.04 -17.25 5.12
CA LYS A 24 27.82 -17.63 4.40
C LYS A 24 27.21 -16.46 3.62
N TYR A 25 27.26 -15.24 4.18
CA TYR A 25 26.81 -14.02 3.50
C TYR A 25 27.73 -13.64 2.33
N THR A 26 29.05 -13.83 2.47
CA THR A 26 30.04 -13.54 1.43
C THR A 26 29.96 -14.54 0.28
N GLN A 27 29.66 -15.82 0.55
CA GLN A 27 29.37 -16.82 -0.49
C GLN A 27 28.07 -16.53 -1.23
N ALA A 28 26.99 -16.15 -0.54
CA ALA A 28 25.74 -15.75 -1.17
C ALA A 28 25.94 -14.53 -2.10
N LYS A 29 26.72 -13.54 -1.66
CA LYS A 29 27.05 -12.34 -2.46
C LYS A 29 27.91 -12.66 -3.70
N LYS A 30 28.85 -13.61 -3.58
CA LYS A 30 29.62 -14.12 -4.73
C LYS A 30 28.71 -14.81 -5.76
N LEU A 31 27.73 -15.60 -5.30
CA LEU A 31 26.78 -16.27 -6.19
C LEU A 31 25.85 -15.27 -6.90
N THR A 32 25.37 -14.23 -6.21
CA THR A 32 24.53 -13.19 -6.81
C THR A 32 25.31 -12.31 -7.80
N PHE A 33 26.59 -12.04 -7.53
CA PHE A 33 27.47 -11.31 -8.44
C PHE A 33 27.80 -12.14 -9.69
N VAL A 34 28.09 -13.44 -9.54
CA VAL A 34 28.30 -14.35 -10.68
C VAL A 34 27.04 -14.48 -11.53
N LEU A 35 25.86 -14.59 -10.92
CA LEU A 35 24.57 -14.61 -11.62
C LEU A 35 24.27 -13.28 -12.33
N GLN A 36 24.60 -12.14 -11.73
CA GLN A 36 24.44 -10.83 -12.39
C GLN A 36 25.41 -10.64 -13.56
N VAL A 37 26.64 -11.11 -13.44
CA VAL A 37 27.63 -11.07 -14.53
C VAL A 37 27.22 -11.99 -15.67
N GLU A 38 26.72 -13.20 -15.38
CA GLU A 38 26.21 -14.12 -16.40
C GLU A 38 24.95 -13.59 -17.09
N LEU A 39 24.06 -12.90 -16.35
CA LEU A 39 22.86 -12.29 -16.89
C LEU A 39 23.17 -11.05 -17.74
N LEU A 40 24.18 -10.26 -17.37
CA LEU A 40 24.75 -9.18 -18.20
C LEU A 40 25.43 -9.71 -19.47
N GLN A 41 26.12 -10.84 -19.39
CA GLN A 41 26.72 -11.50 -20.56
C GLN A 41 25.65 -12.04 -21.52
N ARG A 42 24.55 -12.59 -21.00
CA ARG A 42 23.42 -13.00 -21.85
C ARG A 42 22.69 -11.82 -22.48
N LEU A 43 22.52 -10.72 -21.73
CA LEU A 43 21.98 -9.47 -22.26
C LEU A 43 22.86 -8.88 -23.37
N SER A 44 24.18 -8.84 -23.20
CA SER A 44 25.08 -8.32 -24.24
C SER A 44 25.14 -9.23 -25.47
N THR A 45 24.99 -10.55 -25.30
CA THR A 45 24.91 -11.50 -26.43
C THR A 45 23.58 -11.36 -27.19
N ILE A 46 22.50 -11.03 -26.48
CA ILE A 46 21.19 -10.74 -27.10
C ILE A 46 21.25 -9.39 -27.84
N GLU A 47 21.85 -8.36 -27.24
CA GLU A 47 22.06 -7.06 -27.88
C GLU A 47 22.96 -7.16 -29.12
N SER A 48 24.02 -7.97 -29.09
CA SER A 48 24.87 -8.20 -30.27
C SER A 48 24.13 -8.95 -31.38
N ARG A 49 23.27 -9.92 -31.04
CA ARG A 49 22.40 -10.63 -32.01
C ARG A 49 21.33 -9.70 -32.60
N LEU A 50 20.79 -8.79 -31.80
CA LEU A 50 19.83 -7.77 -32.25
C LEU A 50 20.49 -6.74 -33.16
N ALA A 51 21.74 -6.37 -32.86
CA ALA A 51 22.55 -5.50 -33.71
C ALA A 51 22.91 -6.17 -35.06
N GLU A 52 23.27 -7.47 -35.06
CA GLU A 52 23.48 -8.26 -36.28
C GLU A 52 22.21 -8.38 -37.13
N LEU A 53 21.04 -8.52 -36.51
CA LEU A 53 19.75 -8.54 -37.20
C LEU A 53 19.34 -7.16 -37.74
N SER A 54 19.79 -6.07 -37.12
CA SER A 54 19.55 -4.70 -37.60
C SER A 54 20.54 -4.24 -38.68
N GLY A 55 21.62 -5.01 -38.91
CA GLY A 55 22.73 -4.64 -39.80
C GLY A 55 22.75 -5.32 -41.17
N GLN A 56 21.72 -6.10 -41.55
CA GLN A 56 21.69 -6.70 -42.89
C GLN A 56 21.08 -5.74 -43.93
N PRO A 57 21.79 -5.42 -45.03
CA PRO A 57 21.24 -4.60 -46.10
C PRO A 57 20.23 -5.40 -46.92
N ASN A 58 19.07 -4.80 -47.18
CA ASN A 58 18.09 -5.28 -48.17
C ASN A 58 18.76 -5.38 -49.55
N GLN A 59 19.09 -6.59 -49.98
CA GLN A 59 19.25 -6.91 -51.39
C GLN A 59 17.90 -7.37 -51.91
N ASN A 60 17.23 -6.50 -52.68
CA ASN A 60 16.53 -6.82 -53.92
C ASN A 60 15.64 -5.63 -54.31
N GLU A 61 16.24 -4.63 -54.96
CA GLU A 61 15.53 -3.90 -56.00
C GLU A 61 16.09 -4.35 -57.34
N SER A 62 15.24 -4.94 -58.15
CA SER A 62 15.41 -4.97 -59.60
C SER A 62 14.05 -4.71 -60.22
N ASN A 63 13.86 -3.49 -60.73
CA ASN A 63 13.33 -3.34 -62.08
C ASN A 63 13.69 -1.98 -62.69
N ASN A 64 14.45 -2.09 -63.78
CA ASN A 64 14.66 -1.24 -64.95
C ASN A 64 13.91 0.11 -65.05
N ASP A 65 14.70 1.13 -65.33
CA ASP A 65 14.61 2.12 -66.42
C ASP A 65 13.26 2.76 -66.82
N ILE A 66 13.29 4.09 -66.68
CA ILE A 66 12.50 5.22 -67.26
C ILE A 66 12.17 4.98 -68.76
N PRO A 67 10.97 5.33 -69.33
CA PRO A 67 10.55 6.74 -69.45
C PRO A 67 9.04 7.12 -69.43
N ASN A 68 8.80 8.24 -68.73
CA ASN A 68 8.12 9.47 -69.18
C ASN A 68 6.65 9.45 -69.71
N PHE A 69 5.97 10.54 -69.31
CA PHE A 69 4.72 11.14 -69.84
C PHE A 69 3.37 10.78 -69.21
N SER A 70 2.57 11.83 -69.23
CA SER A 70 1.45 12.20 -68.38
C SER A 70 0.10 12.13 -69.09
N PHE A 71 -0.96 12.24 -68.28
CA PHE A 71 -2.36 12.61 -68.57
C PHE A 71 -3.36 11.52 -69.00
N SER A 72 -4.30 11.30 -68.07
CA SER A 72 -5.77 11.29 -68.21
C SER A 72 -6.56 10.11 -68.80
N GLU A 73 -7.74 9.99 -68.17
CA GLU A 73 -9.06 9.45 -68.58
C GLU A 73 -9.50 8.07 -68.06
N GLU A 74 -10.69 8.13 -67.43
CA GLU A 74 -11.66 7.13 -66.97
C GLU A 74 -12.07 6.06 -68.02
N PRO A 75 -13.09 5.22 -67.79
CA PRO A 75 -13.24 4.18 -66.76
C PRO A 75 -13.69 2.86 -67.43
N SER A 76 -13.95 1.80 -66.65
CA SER A 76 -14.99 0.75 -66.85
C SER A 76 -14.55 -0.67 -66.49
N SER A 77 -15.56 -1.38 -65.99
CA SER A 77 -15.65 -2.65 -65.28
C SER A 77 -15.76 -3.85 -66.23
N PRO A 78 -16.28 -5.03 -65.80
CA PRO A 78 -15.82 -6.01 -64.82
C PRO A 78 -15.74 -7.42 -65.47
N LEU A 79 -15.88 -8.49 -64.65
CA LEU A 79 -16.29 -9.89 -64.96
C LEU A 79 -15.15 -10.92 -64.78
N GLN A 80 -15.26 -11.76 -63.74
CA GLN A 80 -15.75 -13.16 -63.77
C GLN A 80 -14.58 -14.13 -64.02
N ASP A 81 -14.49 -15.33 -63.46
CA ASP A 81 -15.40 -16.12 -62.64
C ASP A 81 -14.57 -17.23 -61.93
N THR A 82 -15.07 -17.63 -60.76
CA THR A 82 -15.09 -18.98 -60.17
C THR A 82 -14.24 -20.11 -60.79
N VAL A 83 -13.52 -20.87 -59.93
CA VAL A 83 -13.67 -22.35 -59.78
C VAL A 83 -13.18 -22.79 -58.39
N ALA A 84 -14.03 -23.49 -57.65
CA ALA A 84 -13.73 -24.23 -56.43
C ALA A 84 -13.36 -25.69 -56.75
N LEU A 85 -12.46 -26.29 -55.95
CA LEU A 85 -12.30 -27.75 -55.85
C LEU A 85 -11.95 -28.14 -54.39
N GLN A 86 -12.64 -29.17 -53.92
CA GLN A 86 -12.81 -29.59 -52.52
C GLN A 86 -11.75 -30.59 -52.01
N SER A 87 -11.46 -30.52 -50.70
CA SER A 87 -11.21 -31.60 -49.70
C SER A 87 -10.00 -32.55 -49.89
N PHE A 88 -9.14 -32.82 -48.89
CA PHE A 88 -9.41 -33.50 -47.59
C PHE A 88 -8.22 -33.33 -46.59
N PRO A 89 -8.32 -33.79 -45.32
CA PRO A 89 -7.80 -33.09 -44.14
C PRO A 89 -6.42 -33.59 -43.70
N SER A 90 -5.61 -32.70 -43.14
CA SER A 90 -4.48 -33.10 -42.32
C SER A 90 -4.34 -32.17 -41.12
N VAL A 91 -4.68 -32.73 -39.97
CA VAL A 91 -4.29 -32.25 -38.65
C VAL A 91 -2.78 -32.05 -38.65
N ARG A 92 -2.34 -30.79 -38.65
CA ARG A 92 -0.97 -30.41 -38.31
C ARG A 92 -0.96 -28.98 -37.78
N ASN A 93 -0.84 -28.90 -36.45
CA ASN A 93 -0.26 -27.81 -35.67
C ASN A 93 -0.12 -26.48 -36.40
N SER A 94 -1.09 -25.58 -36.24
CA SER A 94 -0.84 -24.17 -36.48
C SER A 94 -0.29 -23.53 -35.20
N PRO A 95 0.80 -22.75 -35.27
CA PRO A 95 1.21 -21.89 -34.18
C PRO A 95 0.10 -20.87 -33.93
N ILE A 96 -0.04 -20.41 -32.70
CA ILE A 96 -0.92 -19.29 -32.34
C ILE A 96 -0.51 -18.10 -33.22
N GLU A 97 -1.27 -17.85 -34.28
CA GLU A 97 -1.14 -16.64 -35.09
C GLU A 97 -1.58 -15.44 -34.25
N ASN A 98 -0.85 -14.34 -34.43
CA ASN A 98 -0.88 -13.10 -33.66
C ASN A 98 -2.21 -12.32 -33.79
N SER A 99 -3.31 -12.84 -33.24
CA SER A 99 -4.52 -12.04 -32.96
C SER A 99 -5.05 -12.36 -31.56
N THR A 100 -4.92 -11.40 -30.64
CA THR A 100 -5.43 -11.52 -29.25
C THR A 100 -6.96 -11.66 -29.18
N PHE A 101 -7.68 -11.29 -30.24
CA PHE A 101 -9.14 -11.43 -30.32
C PHE A 101 -9.53 -12.80 -30.89
N PRO A 102 -10.62 -13.41 -30.37
CA PRO A 102 -11.17 -14.62 -30.97
C PRO A 102 -11.79 -14.32 -32.34
N PRO A 103 -12.01 -15.34 -33.19
CA PRO A 103 -12.67 -15.16 -34.49
C PRO A 103 -14.00 -14.42 -34.36
N ALA A 104 -14.36 -13.59 -35.34
CA ALA A 104 -15.58 -12.78 -35.34
C ALA A 104 -16.89 -13.51 -34.93
N PRO A 105 -17.19 -14.75 -35.37
CA PRO A 105 -18.40 -15.45 -34.91
C PRO A 105 -18.34 -15.81 -33.41
N VAL A 106 -17.16 -16.17 -32.92
CA VAL A 106 -16.92 -16.46 -31.50
C VAL A 106 -17.04 -15.19 -30.66
N LEU A 107 -16.49 -14.07 -31.14
CA LEU A 107 -16.61 -12.76 -30.51
C LEU A 107 -18.08 -12.37 -30.31
N ARG A 108 -18.90 -12.46 -31.37
CA ARG A 108 -20.34 -12.15 -31.30
C ARG A 108 -21.07 -13.05 -30.31
N SER A 109 -20.83 -14.36 -30.35
CA SER A 109 -21.44 -15.31 -29.42
C SER A 109 -21.12 -15.02 -27.95
N VAL A 110 -19.88 -14.62 -27.63
CA VAL A 110 -19.52 -14.24 -26.26
C VAL A 110 -20.14 -12.90 -25.85
N ILE A 111 -20.32 -11.96 -26.77
CA ILE A 111 -21.02 -10.70 -26.50
C ILE A 111 -22.51 -10.95 -26.24
N ASP A 112 -23.14 -11.86 -26.98
CA ASP A 112 -24.50 -12.31 -26.68
C ASP A 112 -24.56 -12.90 -25.26
N THR A 113 -23.58 -13.74 -24.93
CA THR A 113 -23.44 -14.32 -23.58
C THR A 113 -23.30 -13.23 -22.50
N TYR A 114 -22.59 -12.12 -22.78
CA TYR A 114 -22.45 -11.00 -21.84
C TYR A 114 -23.79 -10.34 -21.52
N PHE A 115 -24.55 -9.95 -22.54
CA PHE A 115 -25.85 -9.28 -22.34
C PHE A 115 -26.89 -10.23 -21.74
N GLU A 116 -26.73 -11.53 -21.96
CA GLU A 116 -27.62 -12.56 -21.45
C GLU A 116 -27.33 -12.97 -19.98
N HIS A 117 -26.06 -12.98 -19.54
CA HIS A 117 -25.67 -13.51 -18.21
C HIS A 117 -25.03 -12.48 -17.26
N VAL A 118 -24.41 -11.42 -17.77
CA VAL A 118 -23.57 -10.51 -16.97
C VAL A 118 -24.20 -9.13 -16.80
N HIS A 119 -24.80 -8.60 -17.88
CA HIS A 119 -25.42 -7.29 -17.86
C HIS A 119 -26.63 -7.25 -16.91
N ASN A 120 -26.76 -6.17 -16.12
CA ASN A 120 -27.82 -5.97 -15.13
C ASN A 120 -27.87 -7.04 -14.02
N GLN A 121 -26.72 -7.67 -13.72
CA GLN A 121 -26.59 -8.74 -12.70
C GLN A 121 -25.39 -8.56 -11.75
N PRO A 122 -25.35 -7.52 -10.89
CA PRO A 122 -26.25 -6.37 -10.78
C PRO A 122 -25.69 -5.11 -11.46
N TYR A 123 -24.63 -5.25 -12.26
CA TYR A 123 -23.91 -4.11 -12.81
C TYR A 123 -24.45 -3.74 -14.20
N SER A 124 -24.77 -2.46 -14.38
CA SER A 124 -25.23 -1.89 -15.65
C SER A 124 -24.21 -0.89 -16.17
N TYR A 125 -23.75 -1.05 -17.40
CA TYR A 125 -22.74 -0.15 -17.99
C TYR A 125 -23.13 0.48 -19.33
N PHE A 126 -23.78 -0.29 -20.22
CA PHE A 126 -24.00 0.12 -21.61
C PHE A 126 -25.44 -0.15 -22.02
N GLN A 127 -25.89 0.57 -23.05
CA GLN A 127 -27.06 0.20 -23.82
C GLN A 127 -26.65 -0.83 -24.87
N GLU A 128 -27.33 -1.97 -24.96
CA GLU A 128 -26.93 -3.09 -25.83
C GLU A 128 -26.84 -2.69 -27.31
N ILE A 129 -27.85 -1.96 -27.80
CA ILE A 129 -27.92 -1.52 -29.21
C ILE A 129 -26.73 -0.60 -29.54
N SER A 130 -26.47 0.40 -28.68
CA SER A 130 -25.34 1.32 -28.78
C SER A 130 -24.00 0.57 -28.78
N PHE A 131 -23.83 -0.39 -27.88
CA PHE A 131 -22.62 -1.18 -27.78
C PHE A 131 -22.34 -2.00 -29.05
N ARG A 132 -23.36 -2.69 -29.59
CA ARG A 132 -23.22 -3.49 -30.81
C ARG A 132 -22.89 -2.63 -32.04
N GLN A 133 -23.54 -1.47 -32.19
CA GLN A 133 -23.23 -0.52 -33.25
C GLN A 133 -21.80 0.04 -33.16
N LYS A 134 -21.34 0.38 -31.95
CA LYS A 134 -19.97 0.84 -31.71
C LYS A 134 -18.95 -0.27 -31.96
N LEU A 135 -19.31 -1.53 -31.72
CA LEU A 135 -18.46 -2.68 -32.03
C LEU A 135 -18.29 -2.87 -33.54
N ASP A 136 -19.39 -2.88 -34.30
CA ASP A 136 -19.36 -3.08 -35.76
C ASP A 136 -18.65 -1.92 -36.49
N SER A 137 -18.71 -0.71 -35.94
CA SER A 137 -17.98 0.47 -36.45
C SER A 137 -16.53 0.58 -35.96
N ASN A 138 -16.02 -0.39 -35.17
CA ASN A 138 -14.68 -0.36 -34.55
C ASN A 138 -14.42 0.88 -33.68
N ALA A 139 -15.46 1.46 -33.08
CA ALA A 139 -15.38 2.64 -32.23
C ALA A 139 -15.09 2.31 -30.75
N LEU A 140 -15.23 1.04 -30.33
CA LEU A 140 -14.96 0.63 -28.95
C LEU A 140 -13.47 0.44 -28.67
N PRO A 141 -12.97 0.89 -27.51
CA PRO A 141 -11.57 0.67 -27.16
C PRO A 141 -11.28 -0.81 -26.88
N ARG A 142 -10.08 -1.25 -27.27
CA ARG A 142 -9.62 -2.64 -27.12
C ARG A 142 -9.72 -3.15 -25.68
N CYS A 143 -9.35 -2.31 -24.71
CA CYS A 143 -9.40 -2.65 -23.29
C CYS A 143 -10.82 -3.06 -22.85
N LEU A 144 -11.86 -2.35 -23.34
CA LEU A 144 -13.25 -2.61 -22.99
C LEU A 144 -13.76 -3.92 -23.59
N ILE A 145 -13.49 -4.17 -24.87
CA ILE A 145 -13.88 -5.43 -25.53
C ILE A 145 -13.29 -6.63 -24.79
N LEU A 146 -12.00 -6.56 -24.44
CA LEU A 146 -11.31 -7.62 -23.71
C LEU A 146 -11.86 -7.80 -22.28
N ALA A 147 -12.26 -6.73 -21.59
CA ALA A 147 -12.90 -6.83 -20.27
C ALA A 147 -14.30 -7.47 -20.32
N VAL A 148 -15.09 -7.15 -21.36
CA VAL A 148 -16.38 -7.78 -21.62
C VAL A 148 -16.21 -9.28 -21.88
N LEU A 149 -15.27 -9.65 -22.76
CA LEU A 149 -14.92 -11.05 -23.02
C LEU A 149 -14.49 -11.77 -21.73
N SER A 150 -13.56 -11.17 -20.97
CA SER A 150 -13.07 -11.73 -19.70
C SER A 150 -14.21 -12.04 -18.72
N SER A 151 -15.23 -11.18 -18.67
CA SER A 151 -16.35 -11.32 -17.75
C SER A 151 -17.33 -12.41 -18.23
N ALA A 152 -17.59 -12.48 -19.54
CA ALA A 152 -18.62 -13.34 -20.12
C ALA A 152 -18.17 -14.76 -20.51
N VAL A 153 -16.89 -14.97 -20.84
CA VAL A 153 -16.39 -16.28 -21.35
C VAL A 153 -16.68 -17.44 -20.39
N ARG A 154 -16.79 -17.18 -19.08
CA ARG A 154 -17.15 -18.21 -18.07
C ARG A 154 -18.54 -18.82 -18.28
N PHE A 155 -19.43 -18.11 -18.95
CA PHE A 155 -20.79 -18.54 -19.28
C PHE A 155 -20.91 -19.06 -20.72
N SER A 156 -19.83 -18.99 -21.51
CA SER A 156 -19.87 -19.35 -22.92
C SER A 156 -20.00 -20.87 -23.10
N VAL A 157 -20.96 -21.27 -23.90
CA VAL A 157 -21.15 -22.66 -24.35
C VAL A 157 -20.47 -22.97 -25.69
N HIS A 158 -19.76 -21.99 -26.26
CA HIS A 158 -19.15 -22.11 -27.58
C HIS A 158 -17.96 -23.08 -27.55
N GLU A 159 -17.89 -24.01 -28.52
CA GLU A 159 -16.88 -25.08 -28.58
C GLU A 159 -15.43 -24.57 -28.53
N TYR A 160 -15.18 -23.40 -29.11
CA TYR A 160 -13.90 -22.68 -29.05
C TYR A 160 -13.29 -22.58 -27.62
N TYR A 161 -14.11 -22.45 -26.57
CA TYR A 161 -13.65 -22.34 -25.18
C TYR A 161 -13.82 -23.62 -24.37
N ALA A 162 -14.19 -24.74 -24.98
CA ALA A 162 -14.42 -26.00 -24.29
C ALA A 162 -13.21 -26.40 -23.42
N GLY A 163 -13.42 -26.52 -22.11
CA GLY A 163 -12.37 -26.85 -21.14
C GLY A 163 -11.33 -25.75 -20.86
N LYS A 164 -11.45 -24.56 -21.48
CA LYS A 164 -10.46 -23.47 -21.41
C LYS A 164 -11.05 -22.11 -21.02
N THR A 165 -12.34 -22.04 -20.65
CA THR A 165 -13.03 -20.78 -20.30
C THR A 165 -12.30 -19.98 -19.21
N ARG A 166 -11.77 -20.66 -18.19
CA ARG A 166 -11.01 -20.02 -17.10
C ARG A 166 -9.71 -19.39 -17.58
N GLU A 167 -8.89 -20.13 -18.32
CA GLU A 167 -7.61 -19.64 -18.85
C GLU A 167 -7.83 -18.47 -19.81
N ALA A 168 -8.86 -18.56 -20.66
CA ALA A 168 -9.26 -17.51 -21.58
C ALA A 168 -9.72 -16.24 -20.82
N SER A 169 -10.56 -16.37 -19.79
CA SER A 169 -10.98 -15.25 -18.93
C SER A 169 -9.78 -14.52 -18.32
N GLU A 170 -8.83 -15.25 -17.73
CA GLU A 170 -7.62 -14.66 -17.14
C GLU A 170 -6.71 -14.00 -18.17
N THR A 171 -6.60 -14.58 -19.38
CA THR A 171 -5.81 -14.02 -20.47
C THR A 171 -6.42 -12.70 -20.96
N TYR A 172 -7.73 -12.67 -21.21
CA TYR A 172 -8.43 -11.44 -21.60
C TYR A 172 -8.36 -10.36 -20.53
N ALA A 173 -8.48 -10.72 -19.24
CA ALA A 173 -8.32 -9.77 -18.14
C ALA A 173 -6.93 -9.13 -18.12
N ARG A 174 -5.88 -9.94 -18.28
CA ARG A 174 -4.49 -9.48 -18.29
C ARG A 174 -4.20 -8.56 -19.47
N GLU A 175 -4.62 -8.94 -20.67
CA GLU A 175 -4.42 -8.13 -21.89
C GLU A 175 -5.25 -6.84 -21.84
N SER A 176 -6.47 -6.89 -21.32
CA SER A 176 -7.29 -5.70 -21.08
C SER A 176 -6.59 -4.72 -20.12
N TRP A 177 -6.06 -5.23 -19.00
CA TRP A 177 -5.33 -4.41 -18.03
C TRP A 177 -4.06 -3.77 -18.62
N LEU A 178 -3.29 -4.51 -19.44
CA LEU A 178 -2.11 -3.97 -20.12
C LEU A 178 -2.49 -2.85 -21.10
N SER A 179 -3.60 -2.99 -21.82
CA SER A 179 -4.12 -1.93 -22.70
C SER A 179 -4.58 -0.70 -21.89
N VAL A 180 -5.23 -0.87 -20.73
CA VAL A 180 -5.53 0.28 -19.84
C VAL A 180 -4.25 1.03 -19.42
N LEU A 181 -3.21 0.30 -19.01
CA LEU A 181 -1.96 0.91 -18.57
C LEU A 181 -1.24 1.65 -19.70
N ALA A 182 -1.09 1.01 -20.86
CA ALA A 182 -0.30 1.53 -21.97
C ALA A 182 -1.04 2.62 -22.78
N ASP A 183 -2.35 2.46 -22.96
CA ASP A 183 -3.10 3.31 -23.89
C ASP A 183 -3.78 4.48 -23.17
N HIS A 184 -4.15 4.32 -21.89
CA HIS A 184 -4.96 5.32 -21.18
C HIS A 184 -4.29 5.96 -19.96
N LEU A 185 -3.48 5.23 -19.17
CA LEU A 185 -2.85 5.78 -17.97
C LEU A 185 -1.48 6.44 -18.22
N THR A 186 -0.77 6.06 -19.29
CA THR A 186 0.52 6.66 -19.64
C THR A 186 0.43 7.81 -20.64
N VAL A 187 -0.72 7.97 -21.30
CA VAL A 187 -0.97 9.03 -22.29
C VAL A 187 -1.68 10.20 -21.62
N GLU A 188 -1.21 11.43 -21.85
CA GLU A 188 -1.85 12.65 -21.31
C GLU A 188 -3.28 12.78 -21.85
N ASP A 189 -4.24 13.12 -20.97
CA ASP A 189 -5.65 13.43 -21.28
C ASP A 189 -6.46 12.36 -22.04
N ASN A 190 -6.12 11.07 -21.92
CA ASN A 190 -6.83 9.97 -22.61
C ASN A 190 -7.80 9.14 -21.73
N LEU A 191 -8.21 9.70 -20.59
CA LEU A 191 -9.19 9.06 -19.70
C LEU A 191 -10.62 9.30 -20.20
N ASN A 192 -11.44 8.25 -20.18
CA ASN A 192 -12.85 8.32 -20.60
C ASN A 192 -13.71 7.31 -19.82
N VAL A 193 -15.03 7.36 -20.05
CA VAL A 193 -16.01 6.49 -19.36
C VAL A 193 -15.74 5.00 -19.60
N HIS A 194 -15.20 4.62 -20.77
CA HIS A 194 -14.86 3.24 -21.10
C HIS A 194 -13.74 2.69 -20.22
N VAL A 195 -12.79 3.52 -19.78
CA VAL A 195 -11.75 3.11 -18.83
C VAL A 195 -12.38 2.77 -17.49
N VAL A 196 -13.33 3.57 -16.99
CA VAL A 196 -14.06 3.27 -15.74
C VAL A 196 -14.83 1.95 -15.85
N GLN A 197 -15.58 1.78 -16.94
CA GLN A 197 -16.32 0.55 -17.24
C GLN A 197 -15.38 -0.68 -17.26
N THR A 198 -14.24 -0.56 -17.95
CA THR A 198 -13.21 -1.60 -18.04
C THR A 198 -12.64 -1.96 -16.68
N VAL A 199 -12.14 -0.98 -15.93
CA VAL A 199 -11.48 -1.21 -14.63
C VAL A 199 -12.45 -1.79 -13.61
N ASN A 200 -13.73 -1.38 -13.63
CA ASN A 200 -14.77 -1.96 -12.78
C ASN A 200 -14.99 -3.46 -13.06
N MET A 201 -15.12 -3.86 -14.33
CA MET A 201 -15.26 -5.27 -14.70
C MET A 201 -14.04 -6.09 -14.29
N LEU A 202 -12.84 -5.58 -14.56
CA LEU A 202 -11.60 -6.23 -14.17
C LEU A 202 -11.46 -6.36 -12.65
N ALA A 203 -11.97 -5.40 -11.88
CA ALA A 203 -11.98 -5.49 -10.42
C ALA A 203 -12.80 -6.68 -9.92
N VAL A 204 -13.99 -6.92 -10.50
CA VAL A 204 -14.84 -8.08 -10.17
C VAL A 204 -14.14 -9.38 -10.55
N VAL A 205 -13.55 -9.44 -11.75
CA VAL A 205 -12.81 -10.62 -12.23
C VAL A 205 -11.63 -10.92 -11.31
N ASP A 206 -10.80 -9.94 -10.96
CA ASP A 206 -9.64 -10.14 -10.09
C ASP A 206 -10.05 -10.50 -8.65
N TYR A 207 -11.14 -9.91 -8.14
CA TYR A 207 -11.59 -10.19 -6.79
C TYR A 207 -12.11 -11.63 -6.64
N THR A 208 -12.76 -12.15 -7.68
CA THR A 208 -13.35 -13.50 -7.71
C THR A 208 -12.39 -14.57 -8.24
N ALA A 209 -11.33 -14.17 -8.92
CA ALA A 209 -10.28 -15.07 -9.39
C ALA A 209 -9.44 -15.59 -8.21
N THR A 210 -9.58 -16.88 -7.92
CA THR A 210 -8.74 -17.58 -6.94
C THR A 210 -7.81 -18.53 -7.65
N ASP A 211 -6.52 -18.18 -7.67
CA ASP A 211 -5.49 -18.93 -8.36
C ASP A 211 -5.01 -20.11 -7.51
N ASN A 212 -5.24 -21.33 -8.00
CA ASN A 212 -4.78 -22.57 -7.36
C ASN A 212 -3.29 -22.84 -7.67
N LEU A 213 -2.72 -22.20 -8.70
CA LEU A 213 -1.34 -22.39 -9.15
C LEU A 213 -0.38 -21.33 -8.58
N SER A 214 -0.87 -20.13 -8.27
CA SER A 214 -0.08 -19.06 -7.65
C SER A 214 -0.05 -19.18 -6.12
N SER A 215 1.15 -19.21 -5.54
CA SER A 215 1.37 -19.18 -4.09
C SER A 215 0.81 -17.92 -3.41
N ASN A 216 0.32 -16.93 -4.17
CA ASN A 216 -0.15 -15.62 -3.69
C ASN A 216 -1.65 -15.37 -3.99
N ALA A 217 -2.56 -16.27 -3.63
CA ALA A 217 -4.01 -16.08 -3.81
C ALA A 217 -4.56 -14.80 -3.11
N ALA A 218 -3.91 -14.33 -2.04
CA ALA A 218 -4.24 -13.05 -1.39
C ALA A 218 -3.92 -11.81 -2.25
N GLY A 219 -3.08 -11.95 -3.28
CA GLY A 219 -2.67 -10.87 -4.17
C GLY A 219 -3.77 -10.41 -5.12
N ARG A 220 -4.64 -11.31 -5.61
CA ARG A 220 -5.69 -10.94 -6.58
C ARG A 220 -6.88 -10.23 -5.95
N VAL A 221 -7.32 -10.63 -4.75
CA VAL A 221 -8.34 -9.90 -3.96
C VAL A 221 -7.87 -8.47 -3.62
N SER A 222 -6.57 -8.30 -3.40
CA SER A 222 -5.96 -6.98 -3.19
C SER A 222 -5.88 -6.18 -4.49
N SER A 223 -5.52 -6.83 -5.60
CA SER A 223 -5.55 -6.25 -6.96
C SER A 223 -6.95 -5.72 -7.32
N GLY A 224 -8.00 -6.51 -7.10
CA GLY A 224 -9.38 -6.12 -7.35
C GLY A 224 -9.77 -4.88 -6.55
N TRP A 225 -9.45 -4.84 -5.25
CA TRP A 225 -9.72 -3.68 -4.41
C TRP A 225 -8.95 -2.41 -4.84
N LEU A 226 -7.70 -2.55 -5.27
CA LEU A 226 -6.92 -1.44 -5.82
C LEU A 226 -7.51 -0.91 -7.13
N LYS A 227 -8.02 -1.78 -8.00
CA LYS A 227 -8.70 -1.39 -9.24
C LYS A 227 -9.96 -0.58 -8.98
N ILE A 228 -10.73 -0.90 -7.94
CA ILE A 228 -11.88 -0.07 -7.53
C ILE A 228 -11.42 1.30 -7.07
N GLY A 229 -10.37 1.37 -6.25
CA GLY A 229 -9.78 2.65 -5.85
C GLY A 229 -9.36 3.49 -7.05
N LEU A 230 -8.77 2.86 -8.08
CA LEU A 230 -8.45 3.52 -9.34
C LEU A 230 -9.72 3.97 -10.10
N ALA A 231 -10.71 3.11 -10.27
CA ALA A 231 -11.96 3.43 -10.95
C ALA A 231 -12.71 4.59 -10.27
N ALA A 232 -12.72 4.63 -8.94
CA ALA A 232 -13.28 5.74 -8.17
C ALA A 232 -12.54 7.06 -8.45
N ARG A 233 -11.20 7.04 -8.53
CA ARG A 233 -10.41 8.23 -8.85
C ARG A 233 -10.61 8.69 -10.30
N ILE A 234 -10.68 7.77 -11.25
CA ILE A 234 -10.99 8.11 -12.65
C ILE A 234 -12.42 8.67 -12.76
N SER A 235 -13.38 8.11 -12.01
CA SER A 235 -14.76 8.63 -12.00
C SER A 235 -14.85 10.06 -11.44
N GLN A 236 -14.05 10.36 -10.42
CA GLN A 236 -13.94 11.70 -9.84
C GLN A 236 -13.31 12.70 -10.82
N ASP A 237 -12.24 12.29 -11.50
CA ASP A 237 -11.54 13.10 -12.50
C ASP A 237 -12.45 13.43 -13.70
N LEU A 238 -13.25 12.46 -14.14
CA LEU A 238 -14.26 12.60 -15.20
C LEU A 238 -15.57 13.27 -14.74
N HIS A 239 -15.65 13.71 -13.48
CA HIS A 239 -16.83 14.36 -12.90
C HIS A 239 -18.13 13.54 -13.03
N LEU A 240 -18.05 12.20 -13.01
CA LEU A 240 -19.21 11.32 -13.16
C LEU A 240 -20.14 11.32 -11.93
N MET A 241 -19.72 11.95 -10.82
CA MET A 241 -20.52 12.09 -9.59
C MET A 241 -21.51 13.26 -9.66
N THR A 242 -21.45 14.05 -10.73
CA THR A 242 -22.36 15.17 -11.01
C THR A 242 -23.14 14.89 -12.28
N GLU A 243 -24.25 15.62 -12.50
CA GLU A 243 -25.06 15.43 -13.69
C GLU A 243 -24.26 15.63 -14.98
N PRO A 244 -24.38 14.71 -15.96
CA PRO A 244 -23.80 14.87 -17.28
C PRO A 244 -24.27 16.16 -17.97
N GLU A 245 -23.43 16.68 -18.86
CA GLU A 245 -23.74 17.90 -19.59
C GLU A 245 -24.95 17.71 -20.53
N ALA A 246 -25.86 18.68 -20.54
CA ALA A 246 -27.15 18.57 -21.22
C ALA A 246 -27.06 18.46 -22.76
N TRP A 247 -25.91 18.81 -23.37
CA TRP A 247 -25.70 18.72 -24.81
C TRP A 247 -25.34 17.30 -25.28
N LEU A 248 -24.97 16.40 -24.37
CA LEU A 248 -24.71 15.00 -24.70
C LEU A 248 -26.03 14.28 -25.05
N PRO A 249 -26.02 13.30 -25.98
CA PRO A 249 -27.19 12.46 -26.23
C PRO A 249 -27.67 11.78 -24.96
N PHE A 250 -28.99 11.59 -24.81
CA PHE A 250 -29.57 11.04 -23.59
C PHE A 250 -29.06 9.64 -23.24
N SER A 251 -28.82 8.80 -24.25
CA SER A 251 -28.20 7.49 -24.07
C SER A 251 -26.79 7.59 -23.47
N GLU A 252 -25.98 8.57 -23.88
CA GLU A 252 -24.64 8.78 -23.32
C GLU A 252 -24.69 9.36 -21.91
N GLN A 253 -25.61 10.28 -21.63
CA GLN A 253 -25.84 10.77 -20.27
C GLN A 253 -26.15 9.60 -19.33
N GLU A 254 -27.04 8.70 -19.74
CA GLU A 254 -27.44 7.55 -18.93
C GLU A 254 -26.34 6.49 -18.82
N GLU A 255 -25.56 6.23 -19.89
CA GLU A 255 -24.35 5.38 -19.83
C GLU A 255 -23.35 5.91 -18.78
N ARG A 256 -23.15 7.24 -18.69
CA ARG A 256 -22.30 7.87 -17.67
C ARG A 256 -22.84 7.70 -16.26
N ARG A 257 -24.15 7.92 -16.04
CA ARG A 257 -24.80 7.68 -14.74
C ARG A 257 -24.65 6.22 -14.30
N ARG A 258 -24.95 5.27 -15.19
CA ARG A 258 -24.85 3.83 -14.93
C ARG A 258 -23.42 3.37 -14.70
N ALA A 259 -22.45 3.90 -15.44
CA ALA A 259 -21.03 3.62 -15.20
C ALA A 259 -20.57 4.05 -13.80
N PHE A 260 -20.96 5.26 -13.36
CA PHE A 260 -20.67 5.73 -12.01
C PHE A 260 -21.38 4.90 -10.93
N TRP A 261 -22.69 4.68 -11.07
CA TRP A 261 -23.46 3.95 -10.06
C TRP A 261 -23.04 2.47 -9.97
N SER A 262 -22.59 1.87 -11.06
CA SER A 262 -21.95 0.55 -11.02
C SER A 262 -20.59 0.58 -10.31
N ALA A 263 -19.79 1.63 -10.48
CA ALA A 263 -18.54 1.82 -9.71
C ALA A 263 -18.83 1.98 -8.20
N TYR A 264 -19.83 2.79 -7.87
CA TYR A 264 -20.33 2.99 -6.51
C TYR A 264 -20.78 1.68 -5.88
N LEU A 265 -21.62 0.90 -6.58
CA LEU A 265 -22.11 -0.39 -6.11
C LEU A 265 -20.95 -1.35 -5.81
N ILE A 266 -20.00 -1.47 -6.74
CA ILE A 266 -18.84 -2.35 -6.58
C ILE A 266 -17.99 -1.97 -5.35
N ASP A 267 -17.76 -0.67 -5.11
CA ASP A 267 -17.04 -0.20 -3.92
C ASP A 267 -17.72 -0.66 -2.62
N LYS A 268 -19.06 -0.58 -2.52
CA LYS A 268 -19.79 -1.03 -1.34
C LYS A 268 -19.73 -2.56 -1.15
N LEU A 269 -19.78 -3.32 -2.24
CA LEU A 269 -19.79 -4.79 -2.19
C LEU A 269 -18.40 -5.37 -1.85
N ILE A 270 -17.36 -4.95 -2.57
CA ILE A 270 -16.01 -5.52 -2.42
C ILE A 270 -15.32 -5.06 -1.13
N SER A 271 -15.65 -3.87 -0.63
CA SER A 271 -15.15 -3.37 0.64
C SER A 271 -15.85 -3.98 1.87
N CYS A 272 -16.68 -5.02 1.69
CA CYS A 272 -17.29 -5.79 2.77
C CYS A 272 -16.24 -6.67 3.49
N GLY A 273 -15.44 -6.08 4.36
CA GLY A 273 -14.44 -6.81 5.15
C GLY A 273 -13.66 -5.91 6.10
N LYS A 274 -12.85 -6.52 6.95
CA LYS A 274 -11.96 -5.79 7.86
C LYS A 274 -10.91 -5.01 7.07
N SER A 275 -10.62 -3.80 7.52
CA SER A 275 -9.56 -2.95 6.97
C SER A 275 -9.73 -2.57 5.50
N ARG A 276 -10.95 -2.58 4.96
CA ARG A 276 -11.30 -2.12 3.62
C ARG A 276 -12.28 -0.94 3.70
N PRO A 277 -11.80 0.30 3.91
CA PRO A 277 -12.68 1.46 3.94
C PRO A 277 -13.27 1.74 2.54
N LEU A 278 -14.50 2.25 2.53
CA LEU A 278 -15.18 2.72 1.31
C LEU A 278 -14.44 3.92 0.72
N VAL A 279 -14.34 3.98 -0.61
CA VAL A 279 -13.68 5.07 -1.33
C VAL A 279 -14.70 6.16 -1.72
N ILE A 280 -15.92 5.76 -2.10
CA ILE A 280 -16.97 6.68 -2.52
C ILE A 280 -17.97 6.88 -1.38
N LEU A 281 -18.14 8.12 -0.94
CA LEU A 281 -19.06 8.51 0.13
C LEU A 281 -20.38 9.02 -0.45
N ASP A 282 -21.48 8.74 0.24
CA ASP A 282 -22.83 9.05 -0.24
C ASP A 282 -23.06 10.55 -0.40
N GLN A 283 -22.48 11.35 0.51
CA GLN A 283 -22.53 12.82 0.50
C GLN A 283 -21.83 13.47 -0.71
N ASP A 284 -20.94 12.74 -1.38
CA ASP A 284 -20.19 13.26 -2.53
C ASP A 284 -20.91 12.94 -3.86
N CYS A 285 -22.05 12.23 -3.80
CA CYS A 285 -22.81 11.76 -4.95
C CYS A 285 -23.99 12.71 -5.25
N ASN A 286 -23.83 13.59 -6.24
CA ASN A 286 -24.83 14.58 -6.62
C ASN A 286 -25.57 14.24 -7.93
N VAL A 287 -25.26 13.09 -8.53
CA VAL A 287 -25.88 12.59 -9.75
C VAL A 287 -27.21 11.88 -9.45
N GLN A 288 -28.14 11.95 -10.39
CA GLN A 288 -29.43 11.29 -10.42
C GLN A 288 -29.28 9.77 -10.48
N LEU A 289 -30.22 9.06 -9.88
CA LEU A 289 -30.26 7.59 -9.95
C LEU A 289 -30.61 7.12 -11.37
N PRO A 290 -30.18 5.91 -11.76
CA PRO A 290 -30.45 5.39 -13.11
C PRO A 290 -31.95 5.28 -13.40
N CYS A 291 -32.36 5.56 -14.64
CA CYS A 291 -33.75 5.37 -15.07
C CYS A 291 -34.11 3.88 -15.23
N ASP A 292 -35.39 3.59 -15.42
CA ASP A 292 -35.85 2.23 -15.73
C ASP A 292 -35.33 1.73 -17.09
N GLU A 293 -35.28 0.41 -17.24
CA GLU A 293 -34.64 -0.23 -18.37
C GLU A 293 -35.39 0.00 -19.68
N GLU A 294 -36.72 0.10 -19.63
CA GLU A 294 -37.54 0.41 -20.79
C GLU A 294 -37.23 1.81 -21.34
N THR A 295 -37.18 2.83 -20.46
CA THR A 295 -36.80 4.19 -20.82
C THR A 295 -35.37 4.25 -21.39
N PHE A 296 -34.43 3.54 -20.75
CA PHE A 296 -33.04 3.50 -21.21
C PHE A 296 -32.92 2.87 -22.61
N ASN A 297 -33.63 1.77 -22.86
CA ASN A 297 -33.62 1.09 -24.15
C ASN A 297 -34.27 1.91 -25.27
N ARG A 298 -35.30 2.71 -24.96
CA ARG A 298 -35.91 3.66 -25.89
C ARG A 298 -35.03 4.90 -26.15
N GLY A 299 -34.03 5.16 -25.32
CA GLY A 299 -33.18 6.36 -25.41
C GLY A 299 -33.92 7.64 -25.02
N GLU A 300 -34.98 7.52 -24.22
CA GLU A 300 -35.80 8.64 -23.77
C GLU A 300 -35.21 9.28 -22.50
N TRP A 301 -35.33 10.59 -22.37
CA TRP A 301 -34.89 11.29 -21.17
C TRP A 301 -35.96 11.20 -20.07
N LYS A 302 -35.55 10.82 -18.87
CA LYS A 302 -36.40 10.80 -17.68
C LYS A 302 -35.65 11.39 -16.49
N LYS A 303 -36.30 12.32 -15.79
CA LYS A 303 -35.79 12.86 -14.54
C LYS A 303 -36.05 11.86 -13.42
N THR A 304 -35.02 11.57 -12.63
CA THR A 304 -35.08 10.63 -11.50
C THR A 304 -34.60 11.32 -10.22
N ASN A 305 -34.87 10.70 -9.08
CA ASN A 305 -34.42 11.21 -7.79
C ASN A 305 -32.91 10.99 -7.60
N THR A 306 -32.29 11.83 -6.76
CA THR A 306 -30.93 11.59 -6.27
C THR A 306 -30.93 10.64 -5.07
N LEU A 307 -29.76 10.08 -4.73
CA LEU A 307 -29.63 9.22 -3.55
C LEU A 307 -30.02 9.94 -2.24
N ASP A 308 -29.61 11.20 -2.08
CA ASP A 308 -29.94 12.01 -0.90
C ASP A 308 -31.46 12.23 -0.76
N GLN A 309 -32.15 12.47 -1.88
CA GLN A 309 -33.60 12.63 -1.91
C GLN A 309 -34.33 11.36 -1.45
N LEU A 310 -33.86 10.17 -1.87
CA LEU A 310 -34.46 8.89 -1.46
C LEU A 310 -34.12 8.48 -0.02
N LEU A 311 -33.03 8.99 0.56
CA LEU A 311 -32.69 8.71 1.96
C LEU A 311 -33.47 9.60 2.95
N ASN A 312 -34.11 10.67 2.45
CA ASN A 312 -34.82 11.64 3.27
C ASN A 312 -36.33 11.37 3.29
N TRP A 313 -36.86 11.10 4.48
CA TRP A 313 -38.28 10.84 4.72
C TRP A 313 -39.21 11.99 4.30
N ASN A 314 -38.70 13.23 4.28
CA ASN A 314 -39.52 14.41 3.99
C ASN A 314 -39.68 14.66 2.48
N THR A 315 -38.95 13.94 1.63
CA THR A 315 -39.04 14.12 0.18
C THR A 315 -40.32 13.50 -0.36
N GLN A 316 -41.17 14.29 -1.02
CA GLN A 316 -42.31 13.76 -1.76
C GLN A 316 -41.81 13.06 -3.03
N ILE A 317 -42.07 11.77 -3.14
CA ILE A 317 -41.67 10.95 -4.29
C ILE A 317 -42.88 10.76 -5.20
N THR A 318 -42.74 11.20 -6.45
CA THR A 318 -43.79 11.15 -7.47
C THR A 318 -43.85 9.80 -8.18
N ASP A 319 -42.69 9.19 -8.42
CA ASP A 319 -42.54 7.90 -9.12
C ASP A 319 -41.71 6.92 -8.29
N ASN A 320 -42.06 5.64 -8.33
CA ASN A 320 -41.25 4.61 -7.68
C ASN A 320 -39.86 4.54 -8.31
N PRO A 321 -38.79 4.34 -7.50
CA PRO A 321 -37.44 4.20 -8.01
C PRO A 321 -37.31 2.99 -8.94
N SER A 322 -36.41 3.10 -9.94
CA SER A 322 -36.08 1.99 -10.82
C SER A 322 -35.47 0.82 -10.04
N GLY A 323 -35.51 -0.39 -10.60
CA GLY A 323 -34.88 -1.57 -9.99
C GLY A 323 -33.39 -1.34 -9.68
N PHE A 324 -32.65 -0.70 -10.59
CA PHE A 324 -31.25 -0.37 -10.33
C PHE A 324 -31.10 0.74 -9.28
N GLY A 325 -31.99 1.74 -9.28
CA GLY A 325 -32.05 2.76 -8.22
C GLY A 325 -32.27 2.17 -6.82
N LEU A 326 -33.13 1.14 -6.70
CA LEU A 326 -33.33 0.39 -5.46
C LEU A 326 -32.06 -0.35 -5.01
N VAL A 327 -31.33 -0.97 -5.94
CA VAL A 327 -30.03 -1.60 -5.64
C VAL A 327 -29.04 -0.57 -5.12
N ILE A 328 -28.97 0.63 -5.70
CA ILE A 328 -28.07 1.70 -5.23
C ILE A 328 -28.45 2.21 -3.85
N LEU A 329 -29.74 2.44 -3.59
CA LEU A 329 -30.24 2.79 -2.26
C LEU A 329 -29.86 1.71 -1.23
N MET A 330 -30.05 0.45 -1.60
CA MET A 330 -29.68 -0.68 -0.76
C MET A 330 -28.15 -0.77 -0.57
N ALA A 331 -27.34 -0.45 -1.58
CA ALA A 331 -25.89 -0.40 -1.48
C ALA A 331 -25.39 0.71 -0.52
N SER A 332 -26.06 1.87 -0.47
CA SER A 332 -25.79 2.91 0.53
C SER A 332 -26.02 2.40 1.96
N ILE A 333 -27.19 1.81 2.21
CA ILE A 333 -27.53 1.24 3.53
C ILE A 333 -26.57 0.10 3.87
N PHE A 334 -26.24 -0.76 2.92
CA PHE A 334 -25.26 -1.84 3.08
C PHE A 334 -23.86 -1.28 3.41
N GLY A 335 -23.44 -0.19 2.78
CA GLY A 335 -22.20 0.52 3.12
C GLY A 335 -22.17 1.02 4.57
N ARG A 336 -23.30 1.57 5.07
CA ARG A 336 -23.43 1.97 6.48
C ARG A 336 -23.44 0.75 7.42
N CYS A 337 -24.12 -0.33 7.03
CA CYS A 337 -24.15 -1.59 7.76
C CYS A 337 -22.75 -2.22 7.88
N THR A 338 -22.02 -2.38 6.77
CA THR A 338 -20.67 -2.96 6.77
C THR A 338 -19.70 -2.11 7.58
N ARG A 339 -19.80 -0.78 7.51
CA ARG A 339 -19.04 0.14 8.35
C ARG A 339 -19.35 -0.06 9.84
N TYR A 340 -20.62 -0.15 10.21
CA TYR A 340 -21.04 -0.43 11.58
C TYR A 340 -20.55 -1.79 12.06
N VAL A 341 -20.57 -2.82 11.22
CA VAL A 341 -20.20 -4.19 11.59
C VAL A 341 -18.68 -4.38 11.70
N HIS A 342 -17.90 -3.91 10.72
CA HIS A 342 -16.47 -4.25 10.57
C HIS A 342 -15.49 -3.26 11.22
N GLN A 343 -15.91 -2.03 11.57
CA GLN A 343 -15.01 -1.08 12.20
C GLN A 343 -14.76 -1.43 13.67
N ASN A 344 -13.47 -1.55 14.03
CA ASN A 344 -12.99 -1.58 15.42
C ASN A 344 -13.14 -0.18 16.04
N ARG A 345 -14.36 0.19 16.40
CA ARG A 345 -14.63 1.43 17.12
C ARG A 345 -14.15 1.32 18.56
N LYS A 346 -13.59 2.42 19.08
CA LYS A 346 -13.42 2.57 20.54
C LYS A 346 -14.84 2.58 21.12
N SER A 347 -15.12 1.60 21.98
CA SER A 347 -16.34 1.44 22.79
C SER A 347 -17.44 2.44 22.43
N ASP A 348 -18.38 2.04 21.56
CA ASP A 348 -19.54 2.85 21.20
C ASP A 348 -20.20 3.34 22.51
N GLU A 349 -20.22 4.65 22.73
CA GLU A 349 -20.79 5.26 23.96
C GLU A 349 -22.31 5.05 24.03
N ILE A 350 -22.94 4.80 22.87
CA ILE A 350 -24.39 4.68 22.69
C ILE A 350 -24.74 3.20 22.42
N PRO A 351 -25.65 2.59 23.21
CA PRO A 351 -26.03 1.20 23.02
C PRO A 351 -26.93 0.99 21.79
N PRO A 352 -26.94 -0.21 21.18
CA PRO A 352 -27.72 -0.49 19.96
C PRO A 352 -29.24 -0.28 20.08
N TRP A 353 -29.82 -0.39 21.28
CA TRP A 353 -31.25 -0.15 21.50
C TRP A 353 -31.62 1.33 21.68
N ASP A 354 -30.63 2.23 21.73
CA ASP A 354 -30.88 3.67 21.73
C ASP A 354 -31.30 4.14 20.34
N THR A 355 -32.31 5.00 20.29
CA THR A 355 -32.80 5.65 19.06
C THR A 355 -31.74 6.45 18.30
N LYS A 356 -30.70 6.95 18.98
CA LYS A 356 -29.59 7.71 18.38
C LYS A 356 -28.44 6.82 17.91
N SER A 357 -28.54 5.50 18.13
CA SER A 357 -27.50 4.57 17.73
C SER A 357 -27.45 4.40 16.20
N ASP A 358 -26.27 4.12 15.67
CA ASP A 358 -26.11 3.75 14.26
C ASP A 358 -26.95 2.51 13.91
N PHE A 359 -27.13 1.58 14.86
CA PHE A 359 -28.00 0.40 14.70
C PHE A 359 -29.45 0.81 14.42
N ALA A 360 -30.00 1.71 15.22
CA ALA A 360 -31.35 2.25 15.02
C ALA A 360 -31.45 3.04 13.70
N GLY A 361 -30.42 3.83 13.36
CA GLY A 361 -30.37 4.58 12.09
C GLY A 361 -30.35 3.68 10.85
N ILE A 362 -29.61 2.57 10.89
CA ILE A 362 -29.57 1.60 9.79
C ILE A 362 -30.93 0.88 9.67
N ASN A 363 -31.52 0.43 10.78
CA ASN A 363 -32.85 -0.19 10.77
C ASN A 363 -33.94 0.76 10.24
N SER A 364 -33.91 2.03 10.64
CA SER A 364 -34.81 3.05 10.09
C SER A 364 -34.68 3.19 8.57
N SER A 365 -33.44 3.12 8.06
CA SER A 365 -33.20 3.17 6.62
C SER A 365 -33.64 1.90 5.88
N LEU A 366 -33.56 0.73 6.53
CA LEU A 366 -34.10 -0.53 6.00
C LEU A 366 -35.63 -0.48 5.90
N LEU A 367 -36.31 0.08 6.89
CA LEU A 367 -37.77 0.31 6.85
C LEU A 367 -38.17 1.29 5.75
N LEU A 368 -37.34 2.32 5.51
CA LEU A 368 -37.56 3.24 4.38
C LEU A 368 -37.52 2.50 3.05
N LEU A 369 -36.57 1.58 2.85
CA LEU A 369 -36.52 0.76 1.63
C LEU A 369 -37.75 -0.13 1.48
N GLU A 370 -38.25 -0.71 2.58
CA GLU A 370 -39.46 -1.53 2.59
C GLU A 370 -40.67 -0.73 2.07
N SER A 371 -40.73 0.57 2.38
CA SER A 371 -41.78 1.46 1.87
C SER A 371 -41.75 1.66 0.35
N TYR A 372 -40.56 1.67 -0.28
CA TYR A 372 -40.41 1.91 -1.71
C TYR A 372 -40.66 0.69 -2.59
N SER A 373 -40.38 -0.49 -2.07
CA SER A 373 -40.17 -1.69 -2.90
C SER A 373 -41.30 -2.72 -2.81
N ARG A 374 -42.38 -2.45 -2.05
CA ARG A 374 -43.42 -3.46 -1.71
C ARG A 374 -42.80 -4.78 -1.17
N LEU A 375 -41.57 -4.69 -0.65
CA LEU A 375 -40.66 -5.77 -0.24
C LEU A 375 -41.30 -6.77 0.71
N GLY A 376 -42.26 -6.32 1.54
CA GLY A 376 -42.92 -7.14 2.55
C GLY A 376 -44.25 -7.78 2.14
N THR A 377 -44.80 -7.49 0.96
CA THR A 377 -46.19 -7.87 0.62
C THR A 377 -46.40 -8.70 -0.65
N GLN A 378 -45.44 -8.75 -1.57
CA GLN A 378 -45.58 -9.51 -2.82
C GLN A 378 -44.53 -10.61 -2.93
N LYS A 379 -44.95 -11.84 -3.27
CA LYS A 379 -44.02 -12.95 -3.51
C LYS A 379 -43.28 -12.75 -4.83
N ILE A 380 -42.02 -13.19 -4.94
CA ILE A 380 -41.27 -13.10 -6.22
C ILE A 380 -42.04 -13.78 -7.35
N SER A 381 -42.70 -14.90 -7.08
CA SER A 381 -43.55 -15.60 -8.05
C SER A 381 -44.64 -14.70 -8.64
N GLU A 382 -45.20 -13.78 -7.86
CA GLU A 382 -46.22 -12.83 -8.32
C GLU A 382 -45.61 -11.69 -9.15
N ILE A 383 -44.41 -11.23 -8.79
CA ILE A 383 -43.66 -10.23 -9.57
C ILE A 383 -43.26 -10.80 -10.93
N VAL A 384 -42.77 -12.04 -10.97
CA VAL A 384 -42.45 -12.76 -12.21
C VAL A 384 -43.70 -12.96 -13.06
N GLN A 385 -44.83 -13.33 -12.44
CA GLN A 385 -46.12 -13.47 -13.14
C GLN A 385 -46.65 -12.16 -13.74
N GLN A 386 -46.52 -11.03 -13.03
CA GLN A 386 -46.91 -9.72 -13.54
C GLN A 386 -46.00 -9.24 -14.69
N SER A 387 -44.74 -9.70 -14.70
CA SER A 387 -43.77 -9.39 -15.74
C SER A 387 -43.96 -10.21 -17.02
N HIS A 388 -44.88 -11.18 -17.05
CA HIS A 388 -45.21 -11.98 -18.23
C HIS A 388 -46.21 -11.31 -19.21
N HIS A 389 -46.53 -10.02 -19.03
CA HIS A 389 -47.45 -9.31 -19.93
C HIS A 389 -46.78 -8.90 -21.27
N GLY A 390 -46.68 -9.88 -22.19
CA GLY A 390 -46.37 -9.69 -23.61
C GLY A 390 -45.13 -10.45 -24.09
N ASN A 391 -45.34 -11.47 -24.93
CA ASN A 391 -44.33 -12.28 -25.64
C ASN A 391 -43.08 -12.75 -24.84
N SER A 392 -43.29 -13.83 -24.08
CA SER A 392 -42.43 -15.03 -23.98
C SER A 392 -40.99 -14.97 -23.45
N ASP A 393 -40.50 -13.85 -22.92
CA ASP A 393 -39.30 -13.89 -22.06
C ASP A 393 -39.49 -13.05 -20.81
N ILE A 394 -39.03 -13.57 -19.66
CA ILE A 394 -39.02 -12.83 -18.39
C ILE A 394 -38.18 -11.57 -18.61
N ASP A 395 -38.62 -10.38 -18.16
CA ASP A 395 -37.74 -9.19 -18.14
C ASP A 395 -36.63 -9.39 -17.09
N ARG A 396 -35.62 -10.16 -17.51
CA ARG A 396 -34.46 -10.60 -16.73
C ARG A 396 -33.67 -9.40 -16.19
N GLN A 397 -33.72 -8.26 -16.90
CA GLN A 397 -32.93 -7.07 -16.59
C GLN A 397 -33.53 -6.27 -15.42
N GLN A 398 -34.85 -6.16 -15.35
CA GLN A 398 -35.52 -5.50 -14.23
C GLN A 398 -35.61 -6.40 -12.99
N ILE A 399 -35.95 -7.67 -13.18
CA ILE A 399 -36.13 -8.63 -12.10
C ILE A 399 -34.81 -8.93 -11.38
N GLY A 400 -33.69 -8.98 -12.11
CA GLY A 400 -32.35 -9.19 -11.53
C GLY A 400 -32.00 -8.18 -10.46
N HIS A 401 -32.16 -6.88 -10.76
CA HIS A 401 -31.89 -5.81 -9.81
C HIS A 401 -32.83 -5.88 -8.58
N LEU A 402 -34.11 -6.19 -8.77
CA LEU A 402 -35.06 -6.32 -7.67
C LEU A 402 -34.67 -7.46 -6.72
N ILE A 403 -34.41 -8.66 -7.26
CA ILE A 403 -33.97 -9.80 -6.45
C ILE A 403 -32.66 -9.48 -5.72
N PHE A 404 -31.72 -8.82 -6.38
CA PHE A 404 -30.46 -8.43 -5.76
C PHE A 404 -30.66 -7.42 -4.63
N ALA A 405 -31.51 -6.42 -4.80
CA ALA A 405 -31.86 -5.46 -3.75
C ALA A 405 -32.51 -6.17 -2.54
N HIS A 406 -33.42 -7.10 -2.76
CA HIS A 406 -34.05 -7.90 -1.71
C HIS A 406 -33.03 -8.79 -0.99
N THR A 407 -32.10 -9.39 -1.74
CA THR A 407 -31.03 -10.21 -1.16
C THR A 407 -30.13 -9.37 -0.25
N LEU A 408 -29.75 -8.17 -0.68
CA LEU A 408 -28.98 -7.24 0.15
C LEU A 408 -29.76 -6.76 1.37
N TYR A 409 -31.07 -6.60 1.29
CA TYR A 409 -31.93 -6.27 2.42
C TYR A 409 -31.87 -7.34 3.51
N HIS A 410 -32.07 -8.61 3.15
CA HIS A 410 -31.94 -9.71 4.12
C HIS A 410 -30.50 -9.88 4.61
N LEU A 411 -29.49 -9.66 3.75
CA LEU A 411 -28.08 -9.71 4.15
C LEU A 411 -27.74 -8.64 5.19
N CYS A 412 -28.21 -7.41 5.04
CA CYS A 412 -28.05 -6.35 6.04
C CYS A 412 -28.60 -6.79 7.40
N HIS A 413 -29.82 -7.33 7.42
CA HIS A 413 -30.42 -7.87 8.65
C HIS A 413 -29.62 -9.04 9.23
N CYS A 414 -29.12 -9.94 8.38
CA CYS A 414 -28.26 -11.04 8.79
C CYS A 414 -26.96 -10.53 9.44
N LEU A 415 -26.29 -9.52 8.87
CA LEU A 415 -25.05 -8.96 9.40
C LEU A 415 -25.27 -8.14 10.68
N LEU A 416 -26.29 -7.27 10.70
CA LEU A 416 -26.63 -6.47 11.89
C LEU A 416 -26.95 -7.34 13.10
N ASN A 417 -27.68 -8.44 12.86
CA ASN A 417 -28.19 -9.33 13.89
C ASN A 417 -27.38 -10.63 14.03
N HIS A 418 -26.23 -10.73 13.38
CA HIS A 418 -25.41 -11.94 13.42
C HIS A 418 -24.97 -12.24 14.87
N PRO A 419 -25.11 -13.48 15.38
CA PRO A 419 -24.84 -13.81 16.78
C PRO A 419 -23.47 -13.33 17.28
N PHE A 420 -22.42 -13.59 16.50
CA PHE A 420 -21.07 -13.15 16.83
C PHE A 420 -20.88 -11.62 16.80
N LEU A 421 -21.48 -10.92 15.84
CA LEU A 421 -21.32 -9.46 15.70
C LEU A 421 -22.10 -8.72 16.78
N MET A 422 -23.30 -9.23 17.11
CA MET A 422 -24.11 -8.73 18.20
C MET A 422 -23.36 -8.85 19.53
N ARG A 423 -22.70 -9.98 19.80
CA ARG A 423 -21.79 -10.10 20.96
C ARG A 423 -20.77 -8.98 21.01
N LEU A 424 -20.05 -8.73 19.92
CA LEU A 424 -19.00 -7.70 19.90
C LEU A 424 -19.55 -6.31 20.23
N ARG A 425 -20.79 -6.01 19.80
CA ARG A 425 -21.47 -4.74 20.08
C ARG A 425 -22.03 -4.64 21.49
N LEU A 426 -22.40 -5.77 22.09
CA LEU A 426 -22.93 -5.83 23.45
C LEU A 426 -21.85 -5.97 24.53
N LYS A 427 -20.66 -6.48 24.19
CA LYS A 427 -19.52 -6.67 25.11
C LYS A 427 -19.21 -5.44 25.98
N PRO A 428 -19.20 -4.19 25.46
CA PRO A 428 -18.92 -3.00 26.28
C PRO A 428 -19.95 -2.73 27.39
N PHE A 429 -21.19 -3.20 27.22
CA PHE A 429 -22.28 -2.97 28.16
C PHE A 429 -22.42 -4.10 29.19
N GLY A 430 -21.90 -5.29 28.89
CA GLY A 430 -21.91 -6.45 29.79
C GLY A 430 -23.32 -6.76 30.33
N SER A 431 -23.46 -6.87 31.64
CA SER A 431 -24.74 -7.15 32.31
C SER A 431 -25.83 -6.09 32.13
N LYS A 432 -25.49 -4.89 31.61
CA LYS A 432 -26.48 -3.84 31.32
C LYS A 432 -27.25 -4.09 30.01
N ALA A 433 -26.83 -5.07 29.20
CA ALA A 433 -27.52 -5.42 27.97
C ALA A 433 -28.86 -6.14 28.25
N PRO A 434 -30.00 -5.62 27.77
CA PRO A 434 -31.30 -6.27 27.98
C PRO A 434 -31.38 -7.61 27.23
N ALA A 435 -31.67 -8.70 27.95
CA ALA A 435 -31.81 -10.03 27.34
C ALA A 435 -32.94 -10.09 26.29
N SER A 436 -34.00 -9.28 26.46
CA SER A 436 -35.10 -9.16 25.48
C SER A 436 -34.67 -8.50 24.17
N PHE A 437 -33.67 -7.61 24.20
CA PHE A 437 -33.07 -7.05 23.00
C PHE A 437 -32.23 -8.11 22.29
N SER A 438 -31.33 -8.78 23.02
CA SER A 438 -30.49 -9.86 22.48
C SER A 438 -31.31 -10.98 21.86
N ALA A 439 -32.39 -11.43 22.52
CA ALA A 439 -33.27 -12.48 22.01
C ALA A 439 -33.96 -12.08 20.69
N ARG A 440 -34.49 -10.85 20.61
CA ARG A 440 -35.14 -10.34 19.39
C ARG A 440 -34.14 -10.18 18.25
N ALA A 441 -32.94 -9.68 18.54
CA ALA A 441 -31.89 -9.55 17.54
C ALA A 441 -31.51 -10.92 16.98
N LEU A 442 -31.17 -11.89 17.83
CA LEU A 442 -30.81 -13.25 17.40
C LEU A 442 -31.93 -13.92 16.59
N GLN A 443 -33.18 -13.74 17.00
CA GLN A 443 -34.34 -14.23 16.26
C GLN A 443 -34.46 -13.58 14.89
N ALA A 444 -34.36 -12.24 14.79
CA ALA A 444 -34.38 -11.53 13.52
C ALA A 444 -33.26 -12.00 12.59
N GLY A 445 -32.04 -12.20 13.11
CA GLY A 445 -30.93 -12.74 12.34
C GLY A 445 -31.23 -14.12 11.74
N SER A 446 -31.86 -15.02 12.52
CA SER A 446 -32.27 -16.34 12.02
C SER A 446 -33.43 -16.28 11.04
N ASP A 447 -34.41 -15.39 11.25
CA ASP A 447 -35.59 -15.29 10.40
C ASP A 447 -35.23 -14.69 9.03
N HIS A 448 -34.39 -13.66 9.00
CA HIS A 448 -33.90 -13.09 7.74
C HIS A 448 -32.94 -14.03 7.00
N ALA A 449 -32.18 -14.89 7.69
CA ALA A 449 -31.33 -15.90 7.04
C ALA A 449 -32.18 -16.95 6.29
N LYS A 450 -33.33 -17.36 6.85
CA LYS A 450 -34.29 -18.24 6.18
C LYS A 450 -34.94 -17.55 4.98
N GLN A 451 -35.46 -16.34 5.19
CA GLN A 451 -36.09 -15.57 4.11
C GLN A 451 -35.12 -15.29 2.95
N LEU A 452 -33.82 -15.10 3.22
CA LEU A 452 -32.80 -14.98 2.19
C LEU A 452 -32.69 -16.25 1.34
N MET A 453 -32.71 -17.43 1.97
CA MET A 453 -32.65 -18.70 1.25
C MET A 453 -33.95 -19.00 0.50
N ASP A 454 -35.11 -18.72 1.11
CA ASP A 454 -36.41 -18.81 0.45
C ASP A 454 -36.47 -17.92 -0.79
N LEU A 455 -36.00 -16.67 -0.68
CA LEU A 455 -35.92 -15.73 -1.80
C LEU A 455 -35.07 -16.28 -2.96
N ILE A 456 -33.90 -16.86 -2.66
CA ILE A 456 -33.00 -17.43 -3.67
C ILE A 456 -33.60 -18.70 -4.30
N ARG A 457 -34.26 -19.55 -3.50
CA ARG A 457 -34.95 -20.75 -3.99
C ARG A 457 -36.11 -20.37 -4.90
N ASP A 458 -37.03 -19.54 -4.42
CA ASP A 458 -38.22 -19.09 -5.15
C ASP A 458 -37.82 -18.42 -6.47
N ALA A 459 -36.77 -17.60 -6.47
CA ALA A 459 -36.23 -17.00 -7.68
C ALA A 459 -35.69 -18.06 -8.65
N THR A 460 -34.94 -19.04 -8.15
CA THR A 460 -34.38 -20.09 -9.00
C THR A 460 -35.46 -21.01 -9.59
N GLU A 461 -36.47 -21.38 -8.80
CA GLU A 461 -37.61 -22.19 -9.22
C GLU A 461 -38.50 -21.47 -10.23
N SER A 462 -38.58 -20.14 -10.14
CA SER A 462 -39.29 -19.29 -11.10
C SER A 462 -38.52 -19.06 -12.40
N GLY A 463 -37.33 -19.66 -12.56
CA GLY A 463 -36.49 -19.52 -13.76
C GLY A 463 -35.64 -18.25 -13.82
N CYS A 464 -35.54 -17.49 -12.72
CA CYS A 464 -34.65 -16.33 -12.63
C CYS A 464 -33.19 -16.76 -12.49
N ARG A 465 -32.28 -15.98 -13.06
CA ARG A 465 -30.84 -16.29 -13.09
C ARG A 465 -30.13 -15.69 -11.88
N ILE A 466 -29.74 -16.54 -10.93
CA ILE A 466 -28.96 -16.16 -9.75
C ILE A 466 -27.49 -16.50 -9.99
N GLU A 467 -26.83 -15.68 -10.81
CA GLU A 467 -25.48 -15.98 -11.32
C GLU A 467 -24.41 -14.97 -10.87
N SER A 468 -24.78 -13.86 -10.24
CA SER A 468 -23.81 -12.86 -9.76
C SER A 468 -22.88 -13.44 -8.68
N SER A 469 -21.60 -13.07 -8.73
CA SER A 469 -20.57 -13.55 -7.80
C SER A 469 -20.84 -13.25 -6.33
N PHE A 470 -21.59 -12.18 -6.04
CA PHE A 470 -21.85 -11.72 -4.68
C PHE A 470 -22.93 -12.55 -3.96
N TYR A 471 -23.82 -13.24 -4.70
CA TYR A 471 -24.81 -14.14 -4.08
C TYR A 471 -24.14 -15.23 -3.23
N ALA A 472 -22.95 -15.69 -3.63
CA ALA A 472 -22.19 -16.66 -2.85
C ALA A 472 -21.87 -16.16 -1.43
N TYR A 473 -21.53 -14.87 -1.30
CA TYR A 473 -21.30 -14.28 0.02
C TYR A 473 -22.60 -14.21 0.84
N CYS A 474 -23.69 -13.77 0.22
CA CYS A 474 -25.01 -13.71 0.86
C CYS A 474 -25.43 -15.07 1.44
N ILE A 475 -25.33 -16.12 0.61
CA ILE A 475 -25.67 -17.50 0.97
C ILE A 475 -24.74 -18.02 2.07
N ALA A 476 -23.44 -17.74 1.99
CA ALA A 476 -22.48 -18.23 2.98
C ALA A 476 -22.69 -17.61 4.37
N VAL A 477 -23.05 -16.32 4.45
CA VAL A 477 -23.41 -15.66 5.72
C VAL A 477 -24.69 -16.26 6.31
N ALA A 478 -25.74 -16.44 5.50
CA ALA A 478 -26.99 -17.07 5.96
C ALA A 478 -26.75 -18.53 6.41
N GLY A 479 -25.98 -19.30 5.64
CA GLY A 479 -25.56 -20.65 5.99
C GLY A 479 -24.74 -20.70 7.29
N GLY A 480 -23.88 -19.71 7.55
CA GLY A 480 -23.15 -19.58 8.81
C GLY A 480 -24.08 -19.40 10.02
N ILE A 481 -25.13 -18.60 9.88
CA ILE A 481 -26.17 -18.41 10.91
C ILE A 481 -26.95 -19.72 11.12
N HIS A 482 -27.38 -20.39 10.05
CA HIS A 482 -28.05 -21.70 10.14
C HIS A 482 -27.17 -22.76 10.79
N SER A 483 -25.87 -22.76 10.47
CA SER A 483 -24.90 -23.66 11.07
C SER A 483 -24.78 -23.46 12.57
N LEU A 484 -24.67 -22.20 13.03
CA LEU A 484 -24.68 -21.91 14.47
C LEU A 484 -25.98 -22.43 15.10
N ALA A 485 -27.13 -22.10 14.50
CA ALA A 485 -28.45 -22.42 15.04
C ALA A 485 -28.76 -23.93 15.09
N SER A 486 -28.05 -24.77 14.33
CA SER A 486 -28.28 -26.22 14.26
C SER A 486 -27.91 -26.98 15.55
N HIS A 487 -27.03 -26.43 16.39
CA HIS A 487 -26.50 -27.07 17.60
C HIS A 487 -27.16 -26.57 18.91
N LEU A 488 -28.33 -25.94 18.82
CA LEU A 488 -29.07 -25.40 19.96
C LEU A 488 -29.84 -26.54 20.68
N GLU A 489 -29.15 -27.30 21.53
CA GLU A 489 -29.69 -28.51 22.20
C GLU A 489 -30.81 -28.24 23.21
N HIS A 490 -30.92 -27.04 23.78
CA HIS A 490 -31.56 -26.96 25.11
C HIS A 490 -33.09 -26.74 25.17
N GLN A 491 -33.79 -26.36 24.08
CA GLN A 491 -35.25 -26.09 24.16
C GLN A 491 -36.06 -26.27 22.85
N SER A 492 -35.46 -26.75 21.75
CA SER A 492 -36.15 -26.76 20.45
C SER A 492 -36.84 -28.10 20.14
N THR A 493 -38.10 -28.04 19.69
CA THR A 493 -38.85 -29.19 19.17
C THR A 493 -38.08 -29.81 18.01
N ALA A 494 -37.97 -31.14 17.93
CA ALA A 494 -37.21 -31.85 16.88
C ALA A 494 -37.48 -31.37 15.43
N ARG A 495 -38.70 -30.90 15.15
CA ARG A 495 -39.06 -30.27 13.86
C ARG A 495 -38.24 -29.03 13.53
N ARG A 496 -38.03 -28.12 14.49
CA ARG A 496 -37.30 -26.85 14.28
C ARG A 496 -35.83 -27.10 13.94
N GLN A 497 -35.22 -28.12 14.53
CA GLN A 497 -33.82 -28.49 14.25
C GLN A 497 -33.69 -29.11 12.85
N SER A 498 -34.64 -29.96 12.45
CA SER A 498 -34.73 -30.49 11.08
C SER A 498 -34.85 -29.37 10.04
N ASP A 499 -35.69 -28.36 10.29
CA ASP A 499 -35.87 -27.23 9.39
C ASP A 499 -34.57 -26.41 9.24
N ILE A 500 -33.85 -26.14 10.33
CA ILE A 500 -32.58 -25.38 10.30
C ILE A 500 -31.50 -26.15 9.52
N LEU A 501 -31.41 -27.46 9.70
CA LEU A 501 -30.46 -28.30 8.98
C LEU A 501 -30.78 -28.37 7.48
N HIS A 502 -32.08 -28.39 7.13
CA HIS A 502 -32.52 -28.27 5.73
C HIS A 502 -31.98 -26.98 5.09
N TYR A 503 -32.21 -25.83 5.72
CA TYR A 503 -31.71 -24.55 5.20
C TYR A 503 -30.17 -24.49 5.11
N PHE A 504 -29.45 -25.10 6.05
CA PHE A 504 -28.00 -25.20 5.96
C PHE A 504 -27.54 -26.01 4.74
N ASN A 505 -28.14 -27.19 4.52
CA ASN A 505 -27.82 -28.03 3.36
C ASN A 505 -28.16 -27.32 2.05
N GLU A 506 -29.30 -26.62 2.01
CA GLU A 506 -29.72 -25.80 0.87
C GLU A 506 -28.74 -24.66 0.59
N SER A 507 -28.19 -24.01 1.63
CA SER A 507 -27.12 -23.02 1.46
C SER A 507 -25.87 -23.64 0.83
N VAL A 508 -25.44 -24.82 1.29
CA VAL A 508 -24.27 -25.52 0.74
C VAL A 508 -24.50 -25.92 -0.73
N GLU A 509 -25.65 -26.51 -1.04
CA GLU A 509 -26.00 -26.89 -2.42
C GLU A 509 -26.04 -25.68 -3.35
N SER A 510 -26.60 -24.56 -2.88
CA SER A 510 -26.64 -23.30 -3.65
C SER A 510 -25.24 -22.74 -3.92
N LEU A 511 -24.32 -22.85 -2.96
CA LEU A 511 -22.91 -22.49 -3.18
C LEU A 511 -22.22 -23.42 -4.17
N GLU A 512 -22.51 -24.72 -4.14
CA GLU A 512 -21.96 -25.69 -5.10
C GLU A 512 -22.48 -25.48 -6.52
N ARG A 513 -23.73 -25.03 -6.67
CA ARG A 513 -24.27 -24.59 -7.97
C ARG A 513 -23.49 -23.38 -8.49
N LEU A 514 -23.26 -22.36 -7.67
CA LEU A 514 -22.44 -21.19 -8.02
C LEU A 514 -20.96 -21.53 -8.23
N ALA A 515 -20.43 -22.56 -7.57
CA ALA A 515 -19.04 -23.00 -7.70
C ALA A 515 -18.67 -23.46 -9.12
N LYS A 516 -19.66 -23.86 -9.92
CA LYS A 516 -19.47 -24.19 -11.35
C LYS A 516 -19.04 -22.97 -12.17
N LEU A 517 -19.46 -21.78 -11.75
CA LEU A 517 -19.21 -20.50 -12.43
C LEU A 517 -18.09 -19.71 -11.73
N TRP A 518 -18.02 -19.82 -10.40
CA TRP A 518 -17.20 -18.97 -9.55
C TRP A 518 -16.34 -19.79 -8.60
N VAL A 519 -15.02 -19.74 -8.79
CA VAL A 519 -14.08 -20.52 -7.97
C VAL A 519 -14.14 -20.10 -6.49
N HIS A 520 -14.32 -18.81 -6.19
CA HIS A 520 -14.44 -18.36 -4.80
C HIS A 520 -15.68 -18.95 -4.11
N ALA A 521 -16.79 -19.20 -4.82
CA ALA A 521 -17.97 -19.84 -4.24
C ALA A 521 -17.68 -21.28 -3.78
N SER A 522 -16.81 -22.01 -4.50
CA SER A 522 -16.31 -23.33 -4.06
C SER A 522 -15.56 -23.24 -2.72
N ASN A 523 -14.72 -22.21 -2.57
CA ASN A 523 -13.99 -21.97 -1.32
C ASN A 523 -14.95 -21.63 -0.17
N MET A 524 -15.99 -20.84 -0.43
CA MET A 524 -17.02 -20.51 0.55
C MET A 524 -17.80 -21.75 1.00
N ALA A 525 -18.16 -22.64 0.07
CA ALA A 525 -18.82 -23.92 0.39
C ALA A 525 -17.95 -24.80 1.30
N LEU A 526 -16.65 -24.89 1.00
CA LEU A 526 -15.70 -25.66 1.82
C LEU A 526 -15.59 -25.07 3.23
N ARG A 527 -15.41 -23.74 3.35
CA ARG A 527 -15.32 -23.06 4.66
C ARG A 527 -16.60 -23.20 5.46
N LEU A 528 -17.77 -23.12 4.81
CA LEU A 528 -19.05 -23.29 5.48
C LEU A 528 -19.19 -24.72 6.05
N ARG A 529 -18.80 -25.75 5.30
CA ARG A 529 -18.77 -27.14 5.78
C ARG A 529 -17.80 -27.32 6.95
N GLU A 530 -16.57 -26.81 6.83
CA GLU A 530 -15.58 -26.87 7.90
C GLU A 530 -16.08 -26.15 9.16
N PHE A 531 -16.67 -24.96 9.02
CA PHE A 531 -17.25 -24.21 10.12
C PHE A 531 -18.40 -24.98 10.79
N HIS A 532 -19.23 -25.69 10.01
CA HIS A 532 -20.31 -26.50 10.57
C HIS A 532 -19.83 -27.59 11.52
N THR A 533 -18.73 -28.27 11.20
CA THR A 533 -18.16 -29.32 12.08
C THR A 533 -17.78 -28.79 13.47
N ILE A 534 -17.34 -27.53 13.54
CA ILE A 534 -16.91 -26.88 14.79
C ILE A 534 -17.96 -25.96 15.40
N SER A 535 -19.11 -25.77 14.74
CA SER A 535 -20.11 -24.77 15.12
C SER A 535 -20.73 -25.03 16.50
N HIS A 536 -20.76 -26.28 16.97
CA HIS A 536 -21.16 -26.66 18.34
C HIS A 536 -20.37 -25.93 19.43
N ARG A 537 -19.10 -25.56 19.17
CA ARG A 537 -18.25 -24.81 20.12
C ARG A 537 -18.71 -23.38 20.35
N PHE A 538 -19.61 -22.88 19.51
CA PHE A 538 -20.11 -21.51 19.53
C PHE A 538 -21.57 -21.43 19.98
N ALA A 539 -22.13 -22.50 20.56
CA ALA A 539 -23.50 -22.55 21.05
C ALA A 539 -23.83 -21.43 22.05
N SER A 540 -22.84 -20.97 22.84
CA SER A 540 -23.01 -19.84 23.76
C SER A 540 -23.37 -18.51 23.07
N LEU A 541 -23.06 -18.34 21.78
CA LEU A 541 -23.44 -17.17 21.00
C LEU A 541 -24.95 -17.09 20.72
N LEU A 542 -25.69 -18.17 20.95
CA LEU A 542 -27.12 -18.23 20.70
C LEU A 542 -27.97 -18.10 21.96
N ASP A 543 -27.36 -18.14 23.14
CA ASP A 543 -28.04 -17.86 24.40
C ASP A 543 -28.05 -16.34 24.65
N PRO A 544 -29.23 -15.68 24.70
CA PRO A 544 -29.33 -14.26 25.01
C PRO A 544 -28.70 -13.84 26.34
N LYS A 545 -28.56 -14.77 27.30
CA LYS A 545 -27.98 -14.52 28.62
C LYS A 545 -26.46 -14.62 28.64
N CYS A 546 -25.90 -15.53 27.86
CA CYS A 546 -24.44 -15.77 27.78
C CYS A 546 -23.77 -14.99 26.64
N LEU A 547 -24.54 -14.24 25.84
CA LEU A 547 -24.03 -13.54 24.66
C LEU A 547 -22.87 -12.58 24.96
N THR A 548 -22.74 -12.03 26.17
CA THR A 548 -21.66 -11.11 26.56
C THR A 548 -20.40 -11.79 27.12
N GLU A 549 -20.37 -13.11 27.23
CA GLU A 549 -19.22 -13.85 27.78
C GLU A 549 -17.97 -13.74 26.88
N GLU A 550 -16.80 -13.94 27.50
CA GLU A 550 -15.54 -13.87 26.76
C GLU A 550 -15.34 -15.11 25.89
N LEU A 551 -15.08 -14.87 24.60
CA LEU A 551 -14.69 -15.89 23.65
C LEU A 551 -13.16 -15.90 23.54
N ASP A 552 -12.57 -17.08 23.43
CA ASP A 552 -11.14 -17.21 23.15
C ASP A 552 -10.77 -16.49 21.83
N PRO A 553 -9.65 -15.73 21.76
CA PRO A 553 -9.28 -14.99 20.55
C PRO A 553 -9.17 -15.87 19.30
N SER A 554 -8.80 -17.15 19.43
CA SER A 554 -8.77 -18.08 18.29
C SER A 554 -10.17 -18.35 17.73
N CYS A 555 -11.17 -18.50 18.62
CA CYS A 555 -12.57 -18.64 18.26
C CYS A 555 -13.12 -17.37 17.60
N GLU A 556 -12.69 -16.18 18.03
CA GLU A 556 -13.06 -14.93 17.37
C GLU A 556 -12.54 -14.87 15.93
N GLU A 557 -11.30 -15.29 15.67
CA GLU A 557 -10.73 -15.33 14.31
C GLU A 557 -11.51 -16.25 13.38
N VAL A 558 -11.93 -17.43 13.88
CA VAL A 558 -12.78 -18.36 13.13
C VAL A 558 -14.11 -17.71 12.76
N CYS A 559 -14.82 -17.07 13.70
CA CYS A 559 -16.07 -16.37 13.38
C CYS A 559 -15.87 -15.25 12.36
N TRP A 560 -14.78 -14.48 12.47
CA TRP A 560 -14.47 -13.42 11.52
C TRP A 560 -14.20 -13.94 10.11
N SER A 561 -13.60 -15.11 9.97
CA SER A 561 -13.37 -15.73 8.67
C SER A 561 -14.65 -16.14 7.94
N MET A 562 -15.77 -16.28 8.67
CA MET A 562 -17.10 -16.56 8.10
C MET A 562 -17.88 -15.31 7.67
N ILE A 563 -17.39 -14.12 8.02
CA ILE A 563 -18.08 -12.84 7.82
C ILE A 563 -17.31 -11.93 6.85
N ASP A 564 -15.99 -11.97 6.83
CA ASP A 564 -15.20 -11.13 5.91
C ASP A 564 -15.25 -11.69 4.48
N TYR A 565 -15.81 -10.93 3.53
CA TYR A 565 -16.01 -11.39 2.15
C TYR A 565 -14.70 -11.84 1.49
N GLY A 566 -13.62 -11.08 1.72
CA GLY A 566 -12.31 -11.37 1.13
C GLY A 566 -11.63 -12.59 1.73
N ILE A 567 -11.83 -12.88 3.01
CA ILE A 567 -11.31 -14.09 3.66
C ILE A 567 -12.16 -15.32 3.29
N LEU A 568 -13.48 -15.17 3.28
CA LEU A 568 -14.42 -16.24 3.01
C LEU A 568 -14.27 -16.78 1.58
N GLY A 569 -14.03 -15.90 0.60
CA GLY A 569 -13.76 -16.29 -0.78
C GLY A 569 -12.34 -16.82 -1.04
N ALA A 570 -11.39 -16.63 -0.11
CA ALA A 570 -9.99 -17.02 -0.29
C ALA A 570 -9.74 -18.52 -0.09
N ASP A 571 -8.75 -19.02 -0.82
CA ASP A 571 -8.27 -20.41 -0.80
C ASP A 571 -8.13 -20.95 0.65
N PRO A 572 -8.95 -21.94 1.04
CA PRO A 572 -8.96 -22.52 2.38
C PRO A 572 -7.64 -23.21 2.74
N GLN A 573 -6.90 -23.75 1.78
CA GLN A 573 -5.65 -24.48 2.03
C GLN A 573 -4.53 -23.55 2.51
N LYS A 574 -4.54 -22.28 2.08
CA LYS A 574 -3.54 -21.27 2.45
C LYS A 574 -3.82 -20.65 3.82
N LYS A 575 -5.06 -20.67 4.27
CA LYS A 575 -5.50 -20.21 5.61
C LYS A 575 -6.61 -21.12 6.13
N PRO A 576 -6.26 -22.28 6.70
CA PRO A 576 -7.25 -23.19 7.27
C PRO A 576 -7.89 -22.54 8.50
N LEU A 577 -9.17 -22.84 8.74
CA LEU A 577 -9.91 -22.37 9.92
C LEU A 577 -9.29 -22.86 11.23
N ILE A 578 -8.57 -24.00 11.19
CA ILE A 578 -7.92 -24.62 12.32
C ILE A 578 -6.45 -24.83 11.96
N SER A 579 -5.52 -24.26 12.74
CA SER A 579 -4.11 -24.57 12.56
C SER A 579 -3.89 -26.06 12.85
N LYS A 580 -3.26 -26.79 11.93
CA LYS A 580 -2.94 -28.23 12.06
C LYS A 580 -2.05 -28.57 13.28
N THR A 581 -1.69 -27.59 14.10
CA THR A 581 -0.91 -27.76 15.34
C THR A 581 -1.75 -28.08 16.58
N GLY A 582 -3.09 -28.11 16.47
CA GLY A 582 -3.99 -28.42 17.60
C GLY A 582 -4.52 -29.87 17.68
N PHE A 583 -4.26 -30.71 16.68
CA PHE A 583 -4.73 -32.11 16.65
C PHE A 583 -3.66 -33.02 16.04
N SER A 584 -2.72 -33.46 16.87
CA SER A 584 -1.99 -34.71 16.64
C SER A 584 -2.45 -35.70 17.70
N ASN A 585 -3.52 -36.45 17.39
CA ASN A 585 -3.81 -37.82 17.84
C ASN A 585 -5.25 -38.24 17.46
N LEU A 586 -5.62 -38.06 16.19
CA LEU A 586 -6.66 -38.89 15.60
C LEU A 586 -6.05 -39.60 14.38
N PRO A 587 -6.04 -40.94 14.32
CA PRO A 587 -5.65 -41.66 13.12
C PRO A 587 -6.67 -41.40 12.00
N SER A 588 -6.19 -41.36 10.76
CA SER A 588 -6.99 -41.04 9.58
C SER A 588 -8.11 -42.07 9.31
N PRO A 589 -9.20 -41.72 8.60
CA PRO A 589 -10.39 -42.57 8.44
C PRO A 589 -10.25 -43.81 7.55
N SER A 590 -9.05 -44.38 7.38
CA SER A 590 -8.79 -45.48 6.44
C SER A 590 -8.39 -46.82 7.08
N GLN A 591 -8.74 -47.08 8.34
CA GLN A 591 -8.38 -48.34 9.04
C GLN A 591 -9.55 -49.11 9.69
N TRP A 592 -10.78 -48.91 9.22
CA TRP A 592 -11.96 -49.68 9.67
C TRP A 592 -12.28 -50.87 8.76
N ALA A 593 -11.31 -51.76 8.59
CA ALA A 593 -11.57 -53.11 8.07
C ALA A 593 -10.90 -54.11 9.02
N LEU A 594 -11.74 -54.89 9.71
CA LEU A 594 -11.42 -55.97 10.67
C LEU A 594 -10.90 -55.42 12.02
N GLY A 595 -11.52 -55.63 13.17
CA GLY A 595 -12.43 -56.67 13.66
C GLY A 595 -11.99 -57.01 15.10
N THR A 596 -12.96 -57.30 15.96
CA THR A 596 -12.86 -57.91 17.31
C THR A 596 -12.46 -57.05 18.52
N GLU A 597 -13.49 -56.69 19.29
CA GLU A 597 -13.58 -56.52 20.75
C GLU A 597 -13.48 -57.90 21.48
N PRO A 598 -13.53 -58.05 22.84
CA PRO A 598 -13.52 -57.07 23.97
C PRO A 598 -12.76 -57.53 25.28
N LEU A 599 -12.92 -56.72 26.37
CA LEU A 599 -12.72 -56.96 27.84
C LEU A 599 -11.25 -56.98 28.35
N ASP A 600 -10.84 -56.35 29.47
CA ASP A 600 -11.47 -56.19 30.80
C ASP A 600 -10.86 -55.02 31.62
N GLY A 601 -11.63 -54.50 32.60
CA GLY A 601 -11.21 -54.26 34.00
C GLY A 601 -10.25 -53.11 34.42
N ASP A 602 -10.76 -52.27 35.32
CA ASP A 602 -10.10 -51.58 36.46
C ASP A 602 -9.69 -50.09 36.39
N THR A 603 -10.25 -49.36 37.36
CA THR A 603 -9.83 -48.03 37.84
C THR A 603 -8.81 -48.22 38.97
N PRO A 604 -7.83 -47.29 39.15
CA PRO A 604 -8.00 -46.30 40.23
C PRO A 604 -7.33 -44.92 39.97
N ARG A 605 -7.53 -44.02 40.96
CA ARG A 605 -7.24 -42.57 40.99
C ARG A 605 -5.77 -42.17 41.22
N PHE A 606 -5.53 -40.87 40.95
CA PHE A 606 -4.59 -39.88 41.52
C PHE A 606 -3.10 -39.89 41.13
N GLY A 607 -2.61 -38.71 40.69
CA GLY A 607 -1.20 -38.33 40.73
C GLY A 607 -0.80 -37.34 39.65
N GLY A 608 -0.73 -36.05 39.98
CA GLY A 608 -0.27 -35.00 39.05
C GLY A 608 1.23 -35.09 38.76
N THR A 609 1.60 -34.91 37.49
CA THR A 609 2.94 -34.47 37.07
C THR A 609 2.84 -33.63 35.80
N ILE A 610 3.63 -32.57 35.82
CA ILE A 610 3.76 -31.51 34.82
C ILE A 610 4.51 -32.05 33.59
N PRO A 611 4.07 -31.83 32.35
CA PRO A 611 4.80 -32.30 31.18
C PRO A 611 6.02 -31.42 30.86
N GLU A 612 7.13 -32.07 30.55
CA GLU A 612 8.39 -31.49 30.07
C GLU A 612 8.23 -30.71 28.75
N PRO A 613 9.02 -29.64 28.51
CA PRO A 613 9.03 -28.96 27.23
C PRO A 613 9.88 -29.72 26.19
N MET A 614 9.19 -30.12 25.12
CA MET A 614 9.69 -30.74 23.89
C MET A 614 10.75 -29.87 23.18
N ILE A 615 11.83 -30.54 22.77
CA ILE A 615 12.99 -30.01 22.05
C ILE A 615 12.58 -29.61 20.62
N TRP A 616 12.91 -28.39 20.20
CA TRP A 616 12.70 -27.91 18.82
C TRP A 616 13.77 -28.48 17.88
N SER A 617 13.37 -29.25 16.87
CA SER A 617 14.26 -29.65 15.78
C SER A 617 14.53 -28.46 14.84
N GLU A 618 15.79 -28.20 14.57
CA GLU A 618 16.28 -27.15 13.67
C GLU A 618 15.86 -27.38 12.21
N GLY A 619 14.79 -26.70 11.78
CA GLY A 619 14.46 -26.51 10.36
C GLY A 619 15.06 -25.21 9.85
N LYS A 620 16.06 -25.29 8.95
CA LYS A 620 16.70 -24.14 8.28
C LYS A 620 15.67 -23.26 7.57
N LEU A 621 15.38 -22.07 8.12
CA LEU A 621 14.66 -21.01 7.40
C LEU A 621 15.63 -20.22 6.50
N SER A 622 15.23 -20.06 5.23
CA SER A 622 15.91 -19.22 4.24
C SER A 622 15.73 -17.73 4.55
N ALA A 623 16.78 -16.93 4.40
CA ALA A 623 16.79 -15.48 4.70
C ALA A 623 15.66 -14.68 4.05
N ARG A 624 15.12 -15.13 2.90
CA ARG A 624 13.96 -14.50 2.23
C ARG A 624 12.64 -14.68 2.99
N GLN A 625 12.46 -15.76 3.73
CA GLN A 625 11.26 -15.98 4.55
C GLN A 625 11.26 -15.14 5.82
N PHE A 626 12.43 -14.66 6.27
CA PHE A 626 12.54 -13.77 7.43
C PHE A 626 12.20 -12.31 7.06
N GLU A 627 12.52 -11.89 5.84
CA GLU A 627 12.22 -10.54 5.32
C GLU A 627 10.72 -10.34 5.05
N ILE A 628 10.06 -11.33 4.44
CA ILE A 628 8.61 -11.28 4.10
C ILE A 628 7.73 -11.34 5.35
N ARG A 629 8.17 -12.04 6.40
CA ARG A 629 7.40 -12.17 7.65
C ARG A 629 7.49 -10.92 8.53
N PHE A 630 8.40 -10.00 8.24
CA PHE A 630 8.63 -8.79 9.02
C PHE A 630 7.87 -7.56 8.50
N GLU A 631 7.61 -7.47 7.20
CA GLU A 631 6.76 -6.41 6.62
C GLU A 631 5.28 -6.55 7.04
N ILE A 632 4.85 -7.75 7.45
CA ILE A 632 3.45 -8.08 7.80
C ILE A 632 3.05 -7.54 9.20
N MET A 633 3.98 -7.04 10.01
CA MET A 633 3.71 -6.81 11.45
C MET A 633 3.74 -5.35 11.94
N VAL A 634 3.76 -4.35 11.05
CA VAL A 634 3.68 -2.93 11.48
C VAL A 634 2.66 -2.15 10.66
N PRO A 635 1.48 -1.81 11.23
CA PRO A 635 0.54 -0.92 10.55
C PRO A 635 1.13 0.49 10.40
N LYS A 636 1.03 1.08 9.21
CA LYS A 636 1.35 2.48 8.90
C LYS A 636 0.33 3.45 9.53
N ASN A 637 0.17 3.42 10.86
CA ASN A 637 -0.54 4.48 11.59
C ASN A 637 0.48 5.51 12.05
N GLN A 638 0.20 6.79 11.75
CA GLN A 638 0.99 7.99 12.05
C GLN A 638 2.08 7.77 13.12
N LEU A 639 3.32 7.62 12.65
CA LEU A 639 4.46 7.41 13.53
C LEU A 639 4.68 8.68 14.37
N SER A 640 4.84 8.50 15.69
CA SER A 640 5.29 9.56 16.61
C SER A 640 6.50 10.33 16.00
N PRO A 641 6.49 11.68 16.01
CA PRO A 641 7.56 12.50 15.42
C PRO A 641 8.97 12.07 15.85
N TRP A 642 9.10 11.57 17.07
CA TRP A 642 10.34 11.06 17.65
C TRP A 642 10.97 9.89 16.88
N LYS A 643 10.18 9.03 16.23
CA LYS A 643 10.72 7.91 15.44
C LYS A 643 11.42 8.39 14.16
N GLY A 644 10.89 9.42 13.51
CA GLY A 644 11.53 10.07 12.36
C GLY A 644 12.83 10.78 12.74
N VAL A 645 12.86 11.42 13.92
CA VAL A 645 14.06 12.09 14.45
C VAL A 645 15.18 11.10 14.74
N VAL A 646 14.87 9.98 15.40
CA VAL A 646 15.89 8.99 15.78
C VAL A 646 16.42 8.25 14.54
N SER A 647 15.55 7.80 13.64
CA SER A 647 15.97 7.17 12.37
C SER A 647 16.81 8.12 11.52
N GLY A 648 16.37 9.37 11.35
CA GLY A 648 17.14 10.40 10.65
C GLY A 648 18.49 10.71 11.30
N THR A 649 18.56 10.71 12.63
CA THR A 649 19.81 10.94 13.36
C THR A 649 20.78 9.76 13.22
N THR A 650 20.30 8.52 13.31
CA THR A 650 21.12 7.32 13.09
C THR A 650 21.65 7.26 11.65
N ALA A 651 20.81 7.59 10.66
CA ALA A 651 21.22 7.69 9.26
C ALA A 651 22.30 8.76 9.06
N ALA A 652 22.11 9.94 9.67
CA ALA A 652 23.07 11.04 9.60
C ALA A 652 24.41 10.68 10.24
N ILE A 653 24.41 9.97 11.39
CA ILE A 653 25.63 9.50 12.04
C ILE A 653 26.38 8.50 11.16
N LEU A 654 25.68 7.51 10.58
CA LEU A 654 26.28 6.52 9.69
C LEU A 654 26.88 7.17 8.43
N ALA A 655 26.16 8.10 7.81
CA ALA A 655 26.67 8.85 6.67
C ALA A 655 27.89 9.71 7.06
N ASN A 656 27.86 10.33 8.23
CA ASN A 656 28.97 11.13 8.74
C ASN A 656 30.22 10.28 8.98
N VAL A 657 30.09 9.07 9.55
CA VAL A 657 31.22 8.12 9.74
C VAL A 657 31.85 7.74 8.40
N LEU A 658 31.04 7.44 7.38
CA LEU A 658 31.55 7.06 6.05
C LEU A 658 32.30 8.21 5.37
N VAL A 659 31.83 9.44 5.54
CA VAL A 659 32.37 10.62 4.86
C VAL A 659 33.42 11.37 5.70
N TYR A 660 33.61 10.96 6.95
CA TYR A 660 34.50 11.62 7.91
C TYR A 660 35.94 11.86 7.42
N PRO A 661 36.59 10.94 6.65
CA PRO A 661 37.92 11.21 6.11
C PRO A 661 37.99 12.47 5.23
N LEU A 662 36.92 12.77 4.48
CA LEU A 662 36.84 13.99 3.66
C LEU A 662 36.71 15.25 4.53
N ASP A 663 36.07 15.16 5.69
CA ASP A 663 36.00 16.27 6.65
C ASP A 663 37.34 16.61 7.26
N THR A 664 38.08 15.61 7.73
CA THR A 664 39.42 15.80 8.30
C THR A 664 40.37 16.43 7.29
N VAL A 665 40.34 15.96 6.04
CA VAL A 665 41.17 16.52 4.95
C VAL A 665 40.77 17.96 4.65
N LYS A 666 39.47 18.24 4.55
CA LYS A 666 38.95 19.58 4.33
C LYS A 666 39.39 20.54 5.43
N THR A 667 39.20 20.19 6.71
CA THR A 667 39.47 21.11 7.82
C THR A 667 40.97 21.36 8.01
N ARG A 668 41.82 20.34 7.86
CA ARG A 668 43.29 20.52 7.85
C ARG A 668 43.76 21.39 6.69
N LEU A 669 43.17 21.24 5.49
CA LEU A 669 43.46 22.13 4.35
C LEU A 669 43.04 23.57 4.61
N GLN A 670 41.86 23.79 5.20
CA GLN A 670 41.32 25.14 5.45
C GLN A 670 42.11 25.91 6.51
N VAL A 671 42.73 25.22 7.48
CA VAL A 671 43.50 25.85 8.56
C VAL A 671 44.94 26.17 8.18
N GLN A 672 45.49 25.51 7.15
CA GLN A 672 46.86 25.72 6.72
C GLN A 672 47.05 27.03 5.94
N VAL A 673 47.91 27.90 6.45
CA VAL A 673 48.37 29.13 5.79
C VAL A 673 49.71 28.90 5.07
N HIS A 674 49.87 29.30 3.80
CA HIS A 674 51.14 29.21 3.05
C HIS A 674 52.03 30.43 3.33
N GLN A 675 53.34 30.20 3.37
CA GLN A 675 54.34 31.25 3.51
C GLN A 675 54.69 31.82 2.12
N HIS A 676 54.64 33.15 1.96
CA HIS A 676 55.33 33.81 0.86
C HIS A 676 56.83 33.80 1.17
N ARG A 677 57.61 33.07 0.37
CA ARG A 677 59.08 33.03 0.46
C ARG A 677 59.61 34.39 -0.02
N THR A 678 59.80 35.34 0.89
CA THR A 678 60.62 36.53 0.62
C THR A 678 62.07 36.07 0.49
N LYS A 679 62.64 36.22 -0.71
CA LYS A 679 64.07 36.07 -0.97
C LYS A 679 64.81 37.19 -0.21
N HIS A 680 65.51 36.86 0.87
CA HIS A 680 66.77 37.51 1.24
C HIS A 680 67.50 36.73 2.35
N GLY A 681 68.76 36.36 2.05
CA GLY A 681 69.94 36.51 2.92
C GLY A 681 70.06 35.68 4.20
N ASP A 682 71.06 34.81 4.17
CA ASP A 682 71.98 34.43 5.25
C ASP A 682 71.64 33.30 6.24
N GLU A 683 72.74 32.63 6.61
CA GLU A 683 72.88 31.23 6.98
C GLU A 683 72.76 30.94 8.48
N ALA A 684 72.55 29.65 8.74
CA ALA A 684 73.01 28.85 9.88
C ALA A 684 72.18 28.80 11.18
N ALA A 685 72.08 27.56 11.68
CA ALA A 685 71.58 27.06 12.96
C ALA A 685 70.05 26.94 13.13
N ASP A 686 69.49 25.76 12.83
CA ASP A 686 69.28 24.71 13.85
C ASP A 686 68.55 23.49 13.24
N HIS A 687 69.24 22.35 13.23
CA HIS A 687 68.75 21.06 12.72
C HIS A 687 67.91 20.35 13.81
N SER A 688 66.69 20.82 14.10
CA SER A 688 65.72 20.06 14.92
C SER A 688 64.29 20.63 14.93
N ARG A 689 63.70 20.93 13.76
CA ARG A 689 62.23 21.09 13.64
C ARG A 689 61.69 20.27 12.48
N MET A 690 61.05 19.16 12.83
CA MET A 690 60.27 18.31 11.91
C MET A 690 59.40 19.17 11.00
N GLN A 691 59.54 18.92 9.70
CA GLN A 691 58.83 19.55 8.58
C GLN A 691 57.36 19.87 8.91
N ASP A 692 56.99 21.15 8.92
CA ASP A 692 55.61 21.58 8.76
C ASP A 692 55.12 21.10 7.39
N ALA A 693 54.48 19.93 7.35
CA ALA A 693 54.00 19.31 6.12
C ALA A 693 52.88 20.18 5.51
N GLN A 694 53.27 21.10 4.64
CA GLN A 694 52.32 21.86 3.84
C GLN A 694 51.66 20.90 2.84
N TYR A 695 50.33 20.89 2.81
CA TYR A 695 49.56 20.13 1.84
C TYR A 695 49.38 20.94 0.56
N THR A 696 49.72 20.33 -0.57
CA THR A 696 49.56 20.94 -1.91
C THR A 696 48.15 20.76 -2.47
N GLY A 697 47.43 19.72 -2.01
CA GLY A 697 46.06 19.42 -2.41
C GLY A 697 45.41 18.32 -1.54
N ALA A 698 44.17 17.95 -1.86
CA ALA A 698 43.40 16.97 -1.09
C ALA A 698 44.01 15.55 -1.12
N VAL A 699 44.52 15.11 -2.27
CA VAL A 699 45.13 13.78 -2.42
C VAL A 699 46.48 13.70 -1.68
N ASP A 700 47.27 14.78 -1.75
CA ASP A 700 48.53 14.93 -0.99
C ASP A 700 48.27 14.94 0.52
N ALA A 701 47.19 15.61 0.96
CA ALA A 701 46.76 15.58 2.36
C ALA A 701 46.37 14.18 2.82
N VAL A 702 45.55 13.44 2.07
CA VAL A 702 45.20 12.05 2.41
C VAL A 702 46.45 11.18 2.54
N ARG A 703 47.37 11.27 1.57
CA ARG A 703 48.60 10.48 1.57
C ARG A 703 49.50 10.79 2.77
N LYS A 704 49.74 12.08 3.06
CA LYS A 704 50.58 12.51 4.17
C LYS A 704 49.97 12.17 5.54
N ILE A 705 48.65 12.31 5.70
CA ILE A 705 47.95 11.94 6.94
C ILE A 705 48.06 10.43 7.17
N LEU A 706 47.85 9.61 6.14
CA LEU A 706 47.99 8.15 6.24
C LEU A 706 49.43 7.73 6.58
N GLN A 707 50.43 8.43 6.06
CA GLN A 707 51.84 8.14 6.33
C GLN A 707 52.28 8.55 7.74
N GLN A 708 51.70 9.62 8.31
CA GLN A 708 52.12 10.19 9.59
C GLN A 708 51.28 9.68 10.77
N ASP A 709 49.95 9.65 10.62
CA ASP A 709 48.98 9.37 11.68
C ASP A 709 48.25 8.00 11.48
N GLY A 710 48.53 7.32 10.36
CA GLY A 710 47.79 6.11 9.97
C GLY A 710 46.31 6.36 9.68
N ILE A 711 45.52 5.28 9.68
CA ILE A 711 44.07 5.34 9.46
C ILE A 711 43.37 6.13 10.60
N SER A 712 43.90 6.04 11.83
CA SER A 712 43.37 6.76 12.99
C SER A 712 43.38 8.29 12.80
N GLY A 713 44.40 8.83 12.12
CA GLY A 713 44.49 10.25 11.81
C GLY A 713 43.34 10.80 10.96
N LEU A 714 42.85 10.02 9.99
CA LEU A 714 41.70 10.40 9.16
C LEU A 714 40.39 10.46 9.96
N TYR A 715 40.33 9.76 11.09
CA TYR A 715 39.18 9.69 12.00
C TYR A 715 39.35 10.50 13.30
N SER A 716 40.38 11.34 13.40
CA SER A 716 40.59 12.22 14.56
C SER A 716 39.40 13.16 14.77
N GLY A 717 38.78 13.11 15.95
CA GLY A 717 37.59 13.90 16.31
C GLY A 717 36.25 13.29 15.90
N LEU A 718 36.21 12.02 15.45
CA LEU A 718 34.96 11.37 15.06
C LEU A 718 33.94 11.35 16.20
N GLU A 719 34.38 11.05 17.43
CA GLU A 719 33.51 11.02 18.61
C GLU A 719 32.80 12.37 18.86
N SER A 720 33.54 13.47 18.71
CA SER A 720 32.97 14.82 18.87
C SER A 720 32.07 15.23 17.72
N SER A 721 32.35 14.76 16.50
CA SER A 721 31.47 14.95 15.36
C SER A 721 30.17 14.15 15.46
N ILE A 722 30.20 12.92 15.97
CA ILE A 722 29.01 12.10 16.22
C ILE A 722 28.15 12.75 17.30
N ALA A 723 28.75 13.15 18.43
CA ALA A 723 28.04 13.87 19.49
C ALA A 723 27.45 15.19 18.98
N GLY A 724 28.18 15.92 18.13
CA GLY A 724 27.72 17.15 17.50
C GLY A 724 26.54 16.94 16.55
N THR A 725 26.56 15.86 15.76
CA THR A 725 25.49 15.49 14.84
C THR A 725 24.21 15.09 15.60
N ALA A 726 24.36 14.29 16.65
CA ALA A 726 23.24 13.89 17.51
C ALA A 726 22.61 15.10 18.23
N SER A 727 23.45 15.96 18.82
CA SER A 727 23.03 17.20 19.47
C SER A 727 22.33 18.16 18.50
N MET A 728 22.87 18.31 17.28
CA MET A 728 22.31 19.20 16.26
C MET A 728 20.92 18.75 15.82
N ASN A 729 20.74 17.48 15.51
CA ASN A 729 19.43 16.98 15.08
C ASN A 729 18.41 17.13 16.23
N PHE A 730 18.78 16.75 17.45
CA PHE A 730 17.88 16.88 18.60
C PHE A 730 17.48 18.34 18.88
N ALA A 731 18.47 19.25 18.95
CA ALA A 731 18.23 20.66 19.22
C ALA A 731 17.43 21.33 18.10
N TYR A 732 17.72 21.03 16.83
CA TYR A 732 16.96 21.54 15.69
C TYR A 732 15.48 21.16 15.78
N PHE A 733 15.17 19.88 16.00
CA PHE A 733 13.78 19.43 16.12
C PHE A 733 13.06 20.04 17.32
N TYR A 734 13.71 20.11 18.48
CA TYR A 734 13.15 20.72 19.68
C TYR A 734 12.84 22.21 19.46
N TRP A 735 13.80 22.97 18.96
CA TRP A 735 13.64 24.41 18.75
C TRP A 735 12.71 24.76 17.61
N SER A 736 12.69 23.99 16.52
CA SER A 736 11.69 24.16 15.45
C SER A 736 10.27 23.85 15.93
N ALA A 737 10.08 22.84 16.78
CA ALA A 737 8.78 22.56 17.39
C ALA A 737 8.35 23.68 18.34
N ALA A 738 9.25 24.17 19.19
CA ALA A 738 8.99 25.30 20.08
C ALA A 738 8.64 26.57 19.31
N ALA A 739 9.39 26.91 18.25
CA ALA A 739 9.14 28.08 17.42
C ALA A 739 7.77 28.02 16.73
N ARG A 740 7.35 26.85 16.24
CA ARG A 740 6.02 26.62 15.66
C ARG A 740 4.91 26.84 16.68
N THR A 741 5.05 26.31 17.90
CA THR A 741 4.06 26.47 18.97
C THR A 741 3.91 27.92 19.38
N VAL A 742 5.02 28.66 19.54
CA VAL A 742 5.01 30.08 19.89
C VAL A 742 4.35 30.90 18.77
N TYR A 743 4.69 30.62 17.52
CA TYR A 743 4.09 31.30 16.36
C TYR A 743 2.57 31.09 16.27
N GLN A 744 2.10 29.85 16.43
CA GLN A 744 0.67 29.54 16.45
C GLN A 744 -0.06 30.20 17.62
N HIS A 745 0.58 30.31 18.78
CA HIS A 745 0.01 30.98 19.95
C HIS A 745 -0.12 32.49 19.72
N VAL A 746 0.89 33.12 19.12
CA VAL A 746 0.88 34.57 18.80
C VAL A 746 -0.16 34.92 17.73
N LEU A 747 -0.28 34.10 16.67
CA LEU A 747 -1.33 34.29 15.64
C LEU A 747 -2.74 34.19 16.22
N ARG A 748 -2.99 33.20 17.09
CA ARG A 748 -4.27 33.05 17.78
C ARG A 748 -4.58 34.20 18.74
N TYR A 749 -3.55 34.79 19.35
CA TYR A 749 -3.72 35.92 20.27
C TYR A 749 -3.98 37.26 19.55
N HIS A 750 -3.40 37.47 18.36
CA HIS A 750 -3.55 38.72 17.59
C HIS A 750 -4.57 38.67 16.45
N GLY A 751 -5.16 37.50 16.16
CA GLY A 751 -6.19 37.36 15.12
C GLY A 751 -5.72 37.67 13.69
N ILE A 752 -4.42 37.53 13.42
CA ILE A 752 -3.80 37.85 12.12
C ILE A 752 -3.97 36.67 11.16
N GLU A 753 -4.42 36.94 9.93
CA GLU A 753 -4.50 35.94 8.86
C GLU A 753 -3.11 35.36 8.51
N ASP A 754 -3.06 34.06 8.26
CA ASP A 754 -1.82 33.30 8.09
C ASP A 754 -1.11 33.73 6.78
N PHE A 755 0.13 34.21 6.88
CA PHE A 755 0.93 34.64 5.72
C PHE A 755 1.35 33.46 4.84
N ASN A 756 1.80 33.73 3.60
CA ASN A 756 2.27 32.74 2.62
C ASN A 756 3.07 31.56 3.23
N SER A 757 2.56 30.34 3.05
CA SER A 757 3.02 29.08 3.67
C SER A 757 4.53 28.81 3.52
N ILE A 758 5.11 29.17 2.38
CA ILE A 758 6.52 28.91 2.08
C ILE A 758 7.47 29.78 2.92
N ILE A 759 7.22 31.09 2.98
CA ILE A 759 8.08 32.03 3.72
C ILE A 759 8.01 31.74 5.22
N LYS A 760 6.82 31.37 5.71
CA LYS A 760 6.57 30.94 7.09
C LYS A 760 7.39 29.70 7.46
N GLU A 761 7.31 28.62 6.69
CA GLU A 761 8.05 27.38 7.00
C GLU A 761 9.56 27.60 6.98
N PHE A 762 10.05 28.45 6.08
CA PHE A 762 11.46 28.83 6.03
C PHE A 762 11.90 29.71 7.20
N GLY A 763 11.10 30.71 7.58
CA GLY A 763 11.38 31.56 8.74
C GLY A 763 11.42 30.75 10.04
N LEU A 764 10.47 29.83 10.23
CA LEU A 764 10.42 28.94 11.40
C LEU A 764 11.60 27.95 11.41
N GLY A 765 11.99 27.44 10.24
CA GLY A 765 13.19 26.61 10.08
C GLY A 765 14.49 27.36 10.42
N ALA A 766 14.61 28.62 9.98
CA ALA A 766 15.77 29.46 10.27
C ALA A 766 15.88 29.83 11.76
N VAL A 767 14.77 30.16 12.41
CA VAL A 767 14.74 30.43 13.86
C VAL A 767 15.11 29.18 14.66
N GLY A 768 14.55 28.01 14.30
CA GLY A 768 14.91 26.74 14.93
C GLY A 768 16.38 26.38 14.74
N GLY A 769 16.91 26.59 13.53
CA GLY A 769 18.33 26.40 13.21
C GLY A 769 19.26 27.34 13.98
N ALA A 770 18.89 28.61 14.12
CA ALA A 770 19.66 29.60 14.88
C ALA A 770 19.71 29.26 16.39
N LEU A 771 18.57 28.86 16.98
CA LEU A 771 18.49 28.45 18.37
C LEU A 771 19.27 27.14 18.62
N ALA A 772 19.26 26.20 17.67
CA ALA A 772 20.07 24.99 17.75
C ALA A 772 21.59 25.27 17.78
N GLN A 773 22.06 26.38 17.20
CA GLN A 773 23.48 26.77 17.27
C GLN A 773 23.95 27.06 18.71
N LEU A 774 23.04 27.45 19.62
CA LEU A 774 23.40 27.72 21.03
C LEU A 774 23.94 26.46 21.71
N CYS A 775 23.35 25.30 21.41
CA CYS A 775 23.73 24.01 22.00
C CYS A 775 24.83 23.29 21.22
N THR A 776 24.98 23.59 19.93
CA THR A 776 25.81 22.78 19.02
C THR A 776 27.14 23.43 18.66
N ASN A 777 27.25 24.75 18.77
CA ASN A 777 28.50 25.47 18.51
C ASN A 777 29.66 25.02 19.42
N PRO A 778 29.48 24.80 20.74
CA PRO A 778 30.54 24.27 21.61
C PRO A 778 31.16 22.97 21.11
N ILE A 779 30.30 22.03 20.69
CA ILE A 779 30.73 20.73 20.18
C ILE A 779 31.46 20.89 18.84
N SER A 780 30.98 21.79 17.97
CA SER A 780 31.65 22.13 16.70
C SER A 780 33.05 22.70 16.90
N VAL A 781 33.27 23.51 17.95
CA VAL A 781 34.60 24.07 18.27
C VAL A 781 35.54 22.97 18.73
N ILE A 782 35.10 22.10 19.63
CA ILE A 782 35.89 20.96 20.14
C ILE A 782 36.28 20.02 18.99
N ALA A 783 35.33 19.67 18.12
CA ALA A 783 35.59 18.82 16.95
C ALA A 783 36.61 19.44 16.00
N THR A 784 36.49 20.74 15.73
CA THR A 784 37.45 21.44 14.84
C THR A 784 38.85 21.48 15.44
N ARG A 785 39.00 21.65 16.76
CA ARG A 785 40.30 21.58 17.44
C ARG A 785 40.92 20.18 17.40
N GLN A 786 40.12 19.12 17.56
CA GLN A 786 40.61 17.74 17.45
C GLN A 786 41.01 17.36 16.01
N GLN A 787 40.26 17.84 15.00
CA GLN A 787 40.55 17.58 13.58
C GLN A 787 41.84 18.26 13.09
N THR A 788 42.17 19.42 13.67
CA THR A 788 43.31 20.25 13.27
C THR A 788 44.57 20.02 14.13
N ARG A 789 44.50 19.08 15.08
CA ARG A 789 45.62 18.70 15.96
C ARG A 789 46.72 17.98 15.18
N LYS A 790 47.99 18.22 15.56
CA LYS A 790 49.16 17.59 14.94
C LYS A 790 49.47 16.24 15.63
N ALA A 791 50.12 15.33 14.89
CA ALA A 791 50.54 14.00 15.35
C ALA A 791 51.30 14.01 16.68
N CYS A 792 52.19 14.99 16.87
CA CYS A 792 53.11 15.07 18.01
C CYS A 792 52.43 15.39 19.36
N ASP A 793 51.17 15.85 19.35
CA ASP A 793 50.46 16.28 20.57
C ASP A 793 49.67 15.13 21.24
N GLY A 794 49.68 13.92 20.68
CA GLY A 794 48.91 12.76 21.14
C GLY A 794 47.43 12.77 20.73
N GLN A 795 46.67 11.73 21.10
CA GLN A 795 45.20 11.72 20.99
C GLN A 795 44.63 12.22 22.33
N GLN A 796 43.70 13.19 22.30
CA GLN A 796 43.06 13.72 23.51
C GLN A 796 41.56 13.47 23.47
N SER A 797 40.99 13.19 24.64
CA SER A 797 39.54 13.01 24.78
C SER A 797 38.80 14.33 24.55
N MET A 798 37.50 14.26 24.22
CA MET A 798 36.66 15.45 24.05
C MET A 798 36.69 16.35 25.30
N TRP A 799 36.70 15.75 26.48
CA TRP A 799 36.71 16.45 27.76
C TRP A 799 38.02 17.20 27.99
N GLU A 800 39.16 16.57 27.68
CA GLU A 800 40.47 17.23 27.76
C GLU A 800 40.56 18.42 26.82
N THR A 801 40.09 18.29 25.57
CA THR A 801 40.05 19.41 24.62
C THR A 801 39.09 20.51 25.09
N MET A 802 37.95 20.17 25.69
CA MET A 802 37.03 21.14 26.28
C MET A 802 37.70 21.91 27.42
N MET A 803 38.36 21.21 28.34
CA MET A 803 39.09 21.82 29.45
C MET A 803 40.25 22.69 28.95
N GLU A 804 40.98 22.27 27.90
CA GLU A 804 42.02 23.09 27.27
C GLU A 804 41.46 24.42 26.74
N ILE A 805 40.25 24.42 26.16
CA ILE A 805 39.58 25.64 25.70
C ILE A 805 39.18 26.51 26.89
N VAL A 806 38.56 25.92 27.92
CA VAL A 806 38.05 26.66 29.08
C VAL A 806 39.19 27.24 29.92
N SER A 807 40.35 26.57 29.97
CA SER A 807 41.56 27.05 30.65
C SER A 807 42.38 28.06 29.84
N SER A 808 42.00 28.34 28.58
CA SER A 808 42.64 29.37 27.76
C SER A 808 42.16 30.78 28.12
N GLU A 809 42.83 31.82 27.61
CA GLU A 809 42.53 33.23 27.92
C GLU A 809 41.06 33.65 27.64
N ASP A 810 40.35 32.93 26.76
CA ASP A 810 38.94 33.19 26.43
C ASP A 810 37.93 32.59 27.43
N GLY A 811 38.40 31.77 28.37
CA GLY A 811 37.55 31.05 29.31
C GLY A 811 36.51 30.16 28.63
N TRP A 812 35.35 30.03 29.27
CA TRP A 812 34.22 29.25 28.74
C TRP A 812 33.63 29.83 27.44
N THR A 813 33.81 31.14 27.18
CA THR A 813 33.30 31.80 25.96
C THR A 813 34.06 31.35 24.70
N GLY A 814 35.26 30.77 24.86
CA GLY A 814 36.04 30.16 23.78
C GLY A 814 35.28 29.04 23.05
N LEU A 815 34.34 28.37 23.72
CA LEU A 815 33.47 27.34 23.13
C LEU A 815 32.44 27.90 22.13
N TRP A 816 32.12 29.20 22.20
CA TRP A 816 31.19 29.86 21.26
C TRP A 816 31.88 30.56 20.09
N ARG A 817 33.17 30.30 19.85
CA ARG A 817 33.87 30.84 18.68
C ARG A 817 33.21 30.39 17.38
N GLY A 818 33.08 31.36 16.46
CA GLY A 818 32.40 31.16 15.18
C GLY A 818 30.86 31.22 15.23
N PHE A 819 30.24 31.44 16.40
CA PHE A 819 28.78 31.47 16.55
C PHE A 819 28.10 32.49 15.61
N LYS A 820 28.63 33.72 15.51
CA LYS A 820 28.11 34.75 14.59
C LYS A 820 28.12 34.29 13.12
N VAL A 821 29.15 33.55 12.72
CA VAL A 821 29.27 33.00 11.35
C VAL A 821 28.27 31.87 11.15
N ASN A 822 28.09 31.01 12.16
CA ASN A 822 27.12 29.92 12.11
C ASN A 822 25.68 30.43 12.00
N LEU A 823 25.32 31.54 12.66
CA LEU A 823 24.00 32.17 12.50
C LEU A 823 23.76 32.64 11.06
N ILE A 824 24.75 33.27 10.43
CA ILE A 824 24.65 33.68 9.02
C ILE A 824 24.53 32.44 8.11
N LEU A 825 25.28 31.37 8.41
CA LEU A 825 25.25 30.13 7.63
C LEU A 825 23.93 29.36 7.71
N VAL A 826 23.02 29.70 8.63
CA VAL A 826 21.64 29.16 8.65
C VAL A 826 20.87 29.50 7.37
N ILE A 827 21.32 30.50 6.59
CA ILE A 827 20.74 30.83 5.29
C ILE A 827 21.09 29.84 4.17
N ASN A 828 22.07 28.94 4.36
CA ASN A 828 22.53 28.04 3.30
C ASN A 828 21.41 27.14 2.71
N PRO A 829 20.53 26.51 3.51
CA PRO A 829 19.35 25.79 3.00
C PRO A 829 18.39 26.69 2.19
N MET A 830 18.24 27.97 2.58
CA MET A 830 17.41 28.94 1.84
C MET A 830 17.95 29.21 0.45
N ILE A 831 19.26 29.47 0.35
CA ILE A 831 19.93 29.67 -0.93
C ILE A 831 19.84 28.41 -1.78
N THR A 832 20.02 27.23 -1.17
CA THR A 832 19.91 25.94 -1.88
C THR A 832 18.52 25.77 -2.49
N TYR A 833 17.46 26.04 -1.73
CA TYR A 833 16.09 25.93 -2.23
C TYR A 833 15.75 27.00 -3.26
N GLY A 834 16.17 28.24 -3.06
CA GLY A 834 15.96 29.33 -4.03
C GLY A 834 16.63 29.02 -5.37
N VAL A 835 17.88 28.53 -5.34
CA VAL A 835 18.60 28.09 -6.54
C VAL A 835 17.93 26.87 -7.17
N TYR A 836 17.40 25.94 -6.37
CA TYR A 836 16.64 24.80 -6.88
C TYR A 836 15.39 25.24 -7.64
N GLN A 837 14.62 26.16 -7.08
CA GLN A 837 13.42 26.68 -7.74
C GLN A 837 13.76 27.49 -9.00
N TRP A 838 14.86 28.26 -8.98
CA TRP A 838 15.35 28.98 -10.16
C TRP A 838 15.78 28.02 -11.29
N LEU A 839 16.58 27.01 -10.97
CA LEU A 839 17.02 26.00 -11.94
C LEU A 839 15.85 25.18 -12.47
N ARG A 840 14.92 24.79 -11.60
CA ARG A 840 13.71 24.06 -11.98
C ARG A 840 12.81 24.91 -12.89
N GLY A 841 12.59 26.19 -12.57
CA GLY A 841 11.79 27.09 -13.41
C GLY A 841 12.36 27.28 -14.82
N GLY A 842 13.70 27.33 -14.95
CA GLY A 842 14.37 27.41 -16.24
C GLY A 842 14.33 26.12 -17.07
N LEU A 843 14.45 24.94 -16.43
CA LEU A 843 14.48 23.63 -17.11
C LEU A 843 13.10 23.03 -17.39
N VAL A 844 12.09 23.30 -16.54
CA VAL A 844 10.71 22.82 -16.72
C VAL A 844 10.00 23.52 -17.88
N GLY A 845 10.51 24.66 -18.36
CA GLY A 845 10.09 25.26 -19.63
C GLY A 845 10.40 24.39 -20.87
N LEU A 846 11.24 23.35 -20.74
CA LEU A 846 11.68 22.47 -21.83
C LEU A 846 11.26 21.00 -21.67
N LYS A 847 10.74 20.56 -20.49
CA LYS A 847 10.23 19.18 -20.25
C LYS A 847 9.09 19.17 -19.22
N LYS A 848 7.96 18.52 -19.58
CA LYS A 848 6.72 18.43 -18.77
C LYS A 848 6.79 17.51 -17.54
N GLN A 849 7.74 16.58 -17.45
CA GLN A 849 7.97 15.75 -16.26
C GLN A 849 9.46 15.68 -15.88
N VAL A 850 9.76 15.86 -14.59
CA VAL A 850 11.13 15.81 -14.04
C VAL A 850 11.39 14.39 -13.54
N GLY A 851 12.31 13.66 -14.18
CA GLY A 851 12.68 12.31 -13.77
C GLY A 851 13.42 12.28 -12.43
N TYR A 852 13.57 11.10 -11.83
CA TYR A 852 14.28 10.91 -10.55
C TYR A 852 15.75 11.37 -10.63
N LEU A 853 16.42 11.11 -11.76
CA LEU A 853 17.79 11.57 -12.00
C LEU A 853 17.84 13.09 -12.18
N ASP A 854 16.85 13.70 -12.84
CA ASP A 854 16.78 15.14 -13.02
C ASP A 854 16.57 15.85 -11.68
N ALA A 855 15.69 15.33 -10.82
CA ALA A 855 15.47 15.86 -9.47
C ALA A 855 16.73 15.74 -8.59
N PHE A 856 17.47 14.63 -8.72
CA PHE A 856 18.75 14.43 -8.04
C PHE A 856 19.81 15.43 -8.54
N LEU A 857 19.97 15.57 -9.85
CA LEU A 857 20.96 16.48 -10.46
C LEU A 857 20.63 17.94 -10.15
N LEU A 858 19.36 18.34 -10.25
CA LEU A 858 18.88 19.66 -9.85
C LEU A 858 19.21 19.92 -8.38
N GLY A 859 18.85 19.02 -7.48
CA GLY A 859 19.14 19.15 -6.04
C GLY A 859 20.64 19.24 -5.74
N ALA A 860 21.46 18.40 -6.39
CA ALA A 860 22.91 18.40 -6.24
C ALA A 860 23.54 19.70 -6.75
N LEU A 861 23.14 20.17 -7.93
CA LEU A 861 23.65 21.41 -8.54
C LEU A 861 23.28 22.64 -7.70
N SER A 862 22.04 22.70 -7.20
CA SER A 862 21.63 23.78 -6.30
C SER A 862 22.45 23.81 -5.02
N LYS A 863 22.79 22.65 -4.47
CA LYS A 863 23.61 22.56 -3.26
C LYS A 863 25.05 22.99 -3.50
N VAL A 864 25.61 22.66 -4.66
CA VAL A 864 26.96 23.10 -5.07
C VAL A 864 27.00 24.63 -5.20
N LEU A 865 26.06 25.23 -5.92
CA LEU A 865 25.99 26.68 -6.11
C LEU A 865 25.82 27.43 -4.78
N ALA A 866 24.93 26.96 -3.90
CA ALA A 866 24.76 27.53 -2.57
C ALA A 866 26.02 27.38 -1.70
N THR A 867 26.75 26.26 -1.85
CA THR A 867 28.00 26.03 -1.12
C THR A 867 29.10 26.95 -1.60
N ILE A 868 29.26 27.15 -2.92
CA ILE A 868 30.22 28.10 -3.49
C ILE A 868 29.98 29.50 -2.92
N ALA A 869 28.74 29.98 -2.94
CA ALA A 869 28.38 31.30 -2.41
C ALA A 869 28.69 31.46 -0.91
N THR A 870 28.52 30.40 -0.12
CA THR A 870 28.73 30.44 1.34
C THR A 870 30.12 30.00 1.79
N HIS A 871 30.96 29.50 0.88
CA HIS A 871 32.25 28.88 1.20
C HIS A 871 33.26 29.81 1.89
N PRO A 872 33.38 31.11 1.53
CA PRO A 872 34.26 32.04 2.26
C PRO A 872 33.93 32.12 3.75
N LEU A 873 32.63 32.10 4.10
CA LEU A 873 32.17 32.07 5.50
C LEU A 873 32.45 30.73 6.16
N ILE A 874 32.38 29.61 5.44
CA ILE A 874 32.76 28.29 5.95
C ILE A 874 34.25 28.25 6.31
N VAL A 875 35.13 28.81 5.47
CA VAL A 875 36.57 28.91 5.76
C VAL A 875 36.83 29.82 6.96
N ALA A 876 36.15 30.97 7.02
CA ALA A 876 36.28 31.89 8.15
C ALA A 876 35.82 31.25 9.47
N LYS A 877 34.74 30.47 9.44
CA LYS A 877 34.28 29.66 10.57
C LYS A 877 35.37 28.70 11.03
N THR A 878 35.92 27.87 10.15
CA THR A 878 36.89 26.84 10.54
C THR A 878 38.16 27.44 11.13
N MET A 879 38.62 28.58 10.60
CA MET A 879 39.77 29.33 11.10
C MET A 879 39.53 29.99 12.47
N LEU A 880 38.29 30.42 12.75
CA LEU A 880 37.92 30.96 14.07
C LEU A 880 37.84 29.86 15.13
N GLN A 881 37.51 28.64 14.73
CA GLN A 881 37.32 27.50 15.63
C GLN A 881 38.62 26.73 15.88
N SER A 882 39.60 26.82 14.98
CA SER A 882 40.93 26.22 15.13
C SER A 882 41.86 27.02 16.04
N LYS A 883 43.03 26.45 16.35
CA LYS A 883 44.13 27.21 16.95
C LYS A 883 44.60 28.31 15.98
N PRO A 884 45.04 29.48 16.49
CA PRO A 884 45.53 30.54 15.64
C PRO A 884 46.75 30.08 14.85
N PRO A 885 46.91 30.54 13.59
CA PRO A 885 48.05 30.17 12.77
C PRO A 885 49.35 30.67 13.42
N PRO A 886 50.48 29.95 13.24
CA PRO A 886 51.75 30.25 13.93
C PRO A 886 52.25 31.68 13.67
N GLN A 887 51.89 32.27 12.54
CA GLN A 887 52.19 33.65 12.16
C GLN A 887 51.60 34.70 13.11
N ARG A 888 50.55 34.36 13.87
CA ARG A 888 49.91 35.28 14.83
C ARG A 888 50.43 35.12 16.27
N ARG A 889 51.51 34.34 16.49
CA ARG A 889 52.14 34.13 17.81
C ARG A 889 51.11 33.83 18.91
N GLY A 890 50.19 32.90 18.64
CA GLY A 890 49.16 32.50 19.59
C GLY A 890 47.96 33.45 19.73
N ARG A 891 47.94 34.62 19.05
CA ARG A 891 46.80 35.56 19.11
C ARG A 891 45.64 35.08 18.24
N PRO A 892 44.45 34.85 18.81
CA PRO A 892 43.27 34.43 18.08
C PRO A 892 42.62 35.57 17.28
N PHE A 893 41.85 35.21 16.26
CA PHE A 893 41.05 36.16 15.49
C PHE A 893 39.83 36.62 16.29
N ARG A 894 39.52 37.93 16.26
CA ARG A 894 38.37 38.51 16.98
C ARG A 894 37.06 38.35 16.22
N GLY A 895 37.12 38.21 14.90
CA GLY A 895 35.94 38.11 14.05
C GLY A 895 36.23 37.54 12.67
N PHE A 896 35.17 37.19 11.95
CA PHE A 896 35.28 36.57 10.63
C PHE A 896 35.76 37.57 9.56
N THR A 897 35.42 38.85 9.70
CA THR A 897 35.92 39.92 8.82
C THR A 897 37.44 40.03 8.89
N GLU A 898 38.00 39.94 10.09
CA GLU A 898 39.45 39.92 10.33
C GLU A 898 40.10 38.70 9.66
N VAL A 899 39.47 37.52 9.73
CA VAL A 899 39.94 36.31 9.05
C VAL A 899 39.91 36.47 7.53
N LEU A 900 38.81 36.95 6.97
CA LEU A 900 38.66 37.13 5.52
C LEU A 900 39.68 38.12 4.97
N VAL A 901 39.85 39.28 5.63
CA VAL A 901 40.84 40.29 5.26
C VAL A 901 42.26 39.73 5.39
N TYR A 902 42.55 38.97 6.45
CA TYR A 902 43.83 38.32 6.65
C TYR A 902 44.17 37.34 5.51
N ILE A 903 43.22 36.48 5.11
CA ILE A 903 43.41 35.53 4.01
C ILE A 903 43.65 36.26 2.69
N VAL A 904 42.83 37.27 2.38
CA VAL A 904 42.97 38.04 1.13
C VAL A 904 44.31 38.78 1.08
N LYS A 905 44.74 39.38 2.19
CA LYS A 905 45.99 40.15 2.27
C LYS A 905 47.25 39.29 2.23
N HIS A 906 47.22 38.09 2.82
CA HIS A 906 48.40 37.22 2.92
C HIS A 906 48.48 36.14 1.85
N GLU A 907 47.36 35.68 1.30
CA GLU A 907 47.32 34.56 0.36
C GLU A 907 46.53 34.82 -0.94
N GLY A 908 45.79 35.92 -1.01
CA GLY A 908 44.96 36.29 -2.16
C GLY A 908 43.52 35.75 -2.13
N VAL A 909 42.69 36.26 -3.04
CA VAL A 909 41.22 36.00 -3.05
C VAL A 909 40.87 34.55 -3.35
N LEU A 910 41.63 33.87 -4.21
CA LEU A 910 41.41 32.46 -4.56
C LEU A 910 41.49 31.51 -3.35
N ARG A 911 42.20 31.93 -2.30
CA ARG A 911 42.40 31.12 -1.09
C ARG A 911 41.20 31.08 -0.17
N LEU A 912 40.23 31.98 -0.37
CA LEU A 912 38.91 31.88 0.26
C LEU A 912 38.15 30.62 -0.18
N TYR A 913 38.53 29.98 -1.29
CA TYR A 913 37.91 28.76 -1.83
C TYR A 913 38.71 27.47 -1.53
N LYS A 914 39.71 27.54 -0.65
CA LYS A 914 40.48 26.36 -0.26
C LYS A 914 39.60 25.31 0.42
N GLY A 915 39.77 24.04 0.03
CA GLY A 915 38.97 22.92 0.53
C GLY A 915 37.57 22.80 -0.10
N LEU A 916 37.26 23.57 -1.15
CA LEU A 916 35.96 23.50 -1.84
C LEU A 916 35.71 22.14 -2.51
N ILE A 917 36.71 21.53 -3.15
CA ILE A 917 36.56 20.24 -3.83
C ILE A 917 36.17 19.12 -2.85
N PRO A 918 36.90 18.88 -1.73
CA PRO A 918 36.46 17.94 -0.70
C PRO A 918 35.06 18.24 -0.16
N GLN A 919 34.70 19.52 -0.03
CA GLN A 919 33.39 19.94 0.47
C GLN A 919 32.24 19.62 -0.51
N ILE A 920 32.46 19.79 -1.81
CA ILE A 920 31.48 19.44 -2.86
C ILE A 920 31.32 17.93 -2.95
N VAL A 921 32.43 17.19 -2.97
CA VAL A 921 32.42 15.70 -3.01
C VAL A 921 31.70 15.16 -1.78
N LYS A 922 32.02 15.70 -0.59
CA LYS A 922 31.29 15.38 0.64
C LYS A 922 29.79 15.65 0.47
N GLY A 923 29.41 16.83 -0.02
CA GLY A 923 27.99 17.20 -0.19
C GLY A 923 27.25 16.23 -1.10
N PHE A 924 27.87 15.85 -2.21
CA PHE A 924 27.30 14.90 -3.17
C PHE A 924 27.16 13.48 -2.59
N VAL A 925 28.19 12.97 -1.93
CA VAL A 925 28.20 11.64 -1.31
C VAL A 925 27.22 11.57 -0.14
N VAL A 926 27.18 12.58 0.73
CA VAL A 926 26.23 12.65 1.85
C VAL A 926 24.79 12.71 1.33
N GLN A 927 24.52 13.49 0.28
CA GLN A 927 23.18 13.57 -0.30
C GLN A 927 22.75 12.24 -0.94
N GLY A 928 23.65 11.60 -1.70
CA GLY A 928 23.41 10.28 -2.29
C GLY A 928 23.18 9.20 -1.23
N LEU A 929 24.03 9.14 -0.21
CA LEU A 929 23.87 8.21 0.93
C LEU A 929 22.60 8.49 1.70
N MET A 930 22.26 9.74 1.98
CA MET A 930 21.03 10.07 2.72
C MET A 930 19.79 9.66 1.94
N MET A 931 19.77 9.83 0.61
CA MET A 931 18.66 9.34 -0.22
C MET A 931 18.60 7.80 -0.28
N MET A 932 19.74 7.11 -0.37
CA MET A 932 19.80 5.63 -0.34
C MET A 932 19.44 5.03 1.03
N LEU A 933 19.85 5.68 2.12
CA LEU A 933 19.65 5.16 3.48
C LEU A 933 18.27 5.51 4.04
N LYS A 934 17.62 6.62 3.64
CA LYS A 934 16.34 7.05 4.22
C LYS A 934 15.28 5.95 4.23
N GLU A 935 15.10 5.25 3.10
CA GLU A 935 14.13 4.14 2.98
C GLU A 935 14.55 2.88 3.77
N ARG A 936 15.86 2.65 3.92
CA ARG A 936 16.43 1.47 4.60
C ARG A 936 16.52 1.65 6.12
N THR A 937 16.77 2.86 6.61
CA THR A 937 16.91 3.16 8.05
C THR A 937 15.57 3.21 8.77
N GLU A 938 14.50 3.64 8.09
CA GLU A 938 13.14 3.51 8.62
C GLU A 938 12.79 2.03 8.82
N THR A 939 13.12 1.19 7.84
CA THR A 939 12.88 -0.26 7.89
C THR A 939 13.72 -0.97 8.98
N LEU A 940 15.01 -0.67 9.07
CA LEU A 940 15.91 -1.26 10.09
C LEU A 940 15.56 -0.83 11.52
N MET A 941 15.11 0.42 11.73
CA MET A 941 14.71 0.89 13.05
C MET A 941 13.41 0.22 13.51
N LEU A 942 12.47 -0.03 12.60
CA LEU A 942 11.26 -0.80 12.89
C LEU A 942 11.60 -2.24 13.31
N MET A 943 12.58 -2.88 12.66
CA MET A 943 13.11 -4.18 13.08
C MET A 943 13.71 -4.14 14.50
N LEU A 944 14.59 -3.19 14.81
CA LEU A 944 15.23 -3.10 16.13
C LEU A 944 14.25 -2.81 17.27
N LEU A 945 13.26 -1.93 17.05
CA LEU A 945 12.22 -1.64 18.06
C LEU A 945 11.33 -2.86 18.33
N SER A 946 11.05 -3.66 17.32
CA SER A 946 10.27 -4.89 17.48
C SER A 946 11.05 -5.96 18.27
N LEU A 947 12.36 -6.10 18.02
CA LEU A 947 13.25 -6.99 18.78
C LEU A 947 13.37 -6.53 20.24
N HIS A 948 13.49 -5.22 20.48
CA HIS A 948 13.54 -4.69 21.84
C HIS A 948 12.22 -4.88 22.59
N ARG A 949 11.07 -4.70 21.92
CA ARG A 949 9.75 -5.04 22.49
C ARG A 949 9.67 -6.52 22.80
N GLN A 950 10.05 -7.40 21.88
CA GLN A 950 10.04 -8.85 22.08
C GLN A 950 10.94 -9.28 23.25
N HIS A 951 12.10 -8.65 23.40
CA HIS A 951 13.03 -8.90 24.51
C HIS A 951 12.51 -8.37 25.85
N SER A 952 11.79 -7.24 25.83
CA SER A 952 11.12 -6.66 27.01
C SER A 952 9.92 -7.49 27.46
N TYR A 953 9.11 -7.99 26.51
CA TYR A 953 8.03 -8.95 26.77
C TYR A 953 8.57 -10.27 27.35
N ARG A 954 9.68 -10.79 26.82
CA ARG A 954 10.37 -11.96 27.41
C ARG A 954 10.88 -11.70 28.82
N ARG A 955 11.43 -10.51 29.11
CA ARG A 955 11.86 -10.15 30.48
C ARG A 955 10.69 -9.95 31.44
N LEU A 956 9.56 -9.43 30.98
CA LEU A 956 8.33 -9.28 31.77
C LEU A 956 7.68 -10.64 32.03
N ALA A 957 7.64 -11.53 31.02
CA ALA A 957 7.19 -12.91 31.18
C ALA A 957 8.08 -13.68 32.19
N LEU A 958 9.40 -13.54 32.11
CA LEU A 958 10.34 -14.14 33.07
C LEU A 958 10.25 -13.55 34.49
N LYS A 959 9.83 -12.29 34.64
CA LYS A 959 9.56 -11.68 35.96
C LYS A 959 8.19 -12.06 36.51
N GLY A 960 7.20 -12.30 35.65
CA GLY A 960 5.89 -12.83 36.01
C GLY A 960 5.93 -14.30 36.41
N LEU A 961 6.89 -15.08 35.91
CA LEU A 961 7.19 -16.46 36.33
C LEU A 961 7.99 -16.55 37.65
N ARG A 962 8.43 -15.42 38.22
CA ARG A 962 9.17 -15.34 39.50
C ARG A 962 8.34 -14.71 40.64
N ARG A 963 7.09 -14.35 40.39
CA ARG A 963 6.08 -14.02 41.39
C ARG A 963 5.01 -15.11 41.36
#